data_AF-A0A2E7JLD9-F1
#
_entry.id   AF-A0A2E7JLD9-F1
#
_cell.length_a   1.000
_cell.length_b   1.000
_cell.length_c   1.000
_cell.angle_alpha   90.00
_cell.angle_beta   90.00
_cell.angle_gamma   90.00
#
_symmetry.space_group_name_H-M   'P 1'
#
loop_
_entity.id
_entity.type
_entity.pdbx_description
1 polymer ?
#
loop_
_entity_poly.entity_id
_entity_poly.type
_entity_poly.pdbx_seq_one_letter_code
_entity_poly.pdbx_strand_id
1 'polypeptide(L)'
;MRNRLVRFTALLSVLCSTPCPDLWALDTLRVGNAGKVSWSGVILDDAIAAAPPEYKVNRFATEIGNVPGNLIDLSNLDATNTQVLVKTLIDAPPELIEGEVALVEAQLLDVVSSLAGATAIESSVDGGLSQIRIDFAAEIPLTEAVSRVAVAIDAIGPLSDMANIDPVVLPIALNPDHVAAGENIARRSLGWGGGITAPAIKDVPAADLATTLLELIEPGGAEDAFARKGNFGALGTFIVLDLGSPIGVNRIRFYPRNTVQSAPQYPFQTDFIRQFELLVHDGQNLVLDGTGRLVPQLDDFEVLRRTTDNEEAVVEVRLDPAQTARFVRLKSTSSFPYEIDEFEVFGQGFIGSSRYISHVYDLGSPATWGNLSWIENVVDLRSDALSGEIGSADGCKVDARVFLTRNDIEAGWGDCGTVARFTKELGYANVWECYQARCTGDDGTVTTLAGRGPAGKPVAALQAADDLSQIIVRTRTGTDPTPVLYKRANIQRVSDDQLATSLADPSQQLGRDEYLDLTPNLEATPPQVWDKGEIEEDLQNWSPWSSPYQGGELAGGTPVLSPGPRRYIQFSVDFLNTEIDATKVLEQLSIEYLLPPIAEELVAEIYPREVEVFEPVDFTYAVRAKMEFAGVKGFDTFEILTTSRVLGIDKIEIWELPDRLIAEQELNAEVVSDADGFAAIQTPDGNRHPLPYAVESEQGDFTIQAVTDRNVIVRFPQITRPEGGGQMLLKIKFRGRVLLFSTLFRGQAVLSSQAGSIQRISAGNADFLGEGDLPTASGITVLSPDINKGDLFGSFAVTPQVFTPNSDDINDTAGISYDILAVTRPTDVEVKVFDLTGRQVRTLYQGADLSGHYDARTVSKLAWDGRDDTGAMVPPGLYLISLLVDGDARQTHRARTVGVAY
;
A
#
# COMPACT_ATOMS: atom_id res chain seq x y z
N MET A 1 23.89 12.58 22.08
CA MET A 1 24.56 11.57 21.23
C MET A 1 23.61 11.21 20.11
N ARG A 2 24.09 11.01 18.87
CA ARG A 2 23.21 10.68 17.73
C ARG A 2 22.89 9.18 17.75
N ASN A 3 21.63 8.85 17.49
CA ASN A 3 21.16 7.46 17.39
C ASN A 3 21.96 6.72 16.32
N ARG A 4 22.48 5.54 16.68
CA ARG A 4 23.06 4.58 15.73
C ARG A 4 21.92 3.68 15.27
N LEU A 5 21.62 3.69 13.98
CA LEU A 5 20.85 2.64 13.33
C LEU A 5 21.87 1.82 12.54
N VAL A 6 22.03 0.53 12.87
CA VAL A 6 22.73 -0.42 12.01
C VAL A 6 21.64 -1.15 11.23
N ARG A 7 21.67 -1.06 9.90
CA ARG A 7 20.72 -1.78 9.04
C ARG A 7 21.30 -3.12 8.63
N PHE A 8 20.54 -4.18 8.86
CA PHE A 8 20.88 -5.54 8.45
C PHE A 8 20.05 -5.92 7.21
N THR A 9 20.69 -6.55 6.24
CA THR A 9 19.99 -7.26 5.15
C THR A 9 20.79 -8.50 4.80
N ALA A 10 20.21 -9.67 5.08
CA ALA A 10 20.77 -10.96 4.72
C ALA A 10 20.06 -11.51 3.47
N LEU A 11 20.82 -11.86 2.45
CA LEU A 11 20.35 -12.47 1.21
C LEU A 11 20.93 -13.90 1.13
N LEU A 12 20.07 -14.92 1.13
CA LEU A 12 20.49 -16.29 0.83
C LEU A 12 20.54 -16.50 -0.68
N SER A 13 21.59 -17.16 -1.16
CA SER A 13 21.76 -17.53 -2.57
C SER A 13 22.32 -18.96 -2.71
N VAL A 14 21.93 -19.65 -3.77
CA VAL A 14 22.41 -20.99 -4.11
C VAL A 14 23.53 -20.88 -5.14
N LEU A 15 24.61 -21.65 -4.98
CA LEU A 15 25.70 -21.72 -5.95
C LEU A 15 25.85 -23.15 -6.50
N CYS A 16 26.21 -23.25 -7.77
CA CYS A 16 26.49 -24.52 -8.46
C CYS A 16 28.01 -24.74 -8.57
N SER A 17 28.41 -26.01 -8.73
CA SER A 17 29.78 -26.49 -8.56
C SER A 17 30.72 -26.22 -9.74
N THR A 18 31.57 -25.20 -9.64
CA THR A 18 32.97 -25.14 -10.16
C THR A 18 33.63 -23.82 -9.76
N PRO A 19 34.98 -23.72 -9.67
CA PRO A 19 35.64 -22.49 -9.25
C PRO A 19 35.64 -21.45 -10.37
N CYS A 20 34.74 -20.46 -10.29
CA CYS A 20 34.64 -19.36 -11.25
C CYS A 20 34.56 -17.99 -10.52
N PRO A 21 35.43 -17.01 -10.81
CA PRO A 21 35.46 -15.74 -10.05
C PRO A 21 34.35 -14.72 -10.39
N ASP A 22 33.72 -14.82 -11.57
CA ASP A 22 32.93 -13.72 -12.17
C ASP A 22 31.45 -14.11 -12.43
N LEU A 23 30.77 -14.62 -11.41
CA LEU A 23 29.33 -14.95 -11.45
C LEU A 23 28.48 -13.76 -10.98
N TRP A 24 28.11 -12.87 -11.93
CA TRP A 24 27.14 -11.80 -11.71
C TRP A 24 25.82 -12.09 -12.44
N ALA A 25 24.82 -12.58 -11.70
CA ALA A 25 23.43 -12.40 -12.08
C ALA A 25 22.95 -11.06 -11.51
N LEU A 26 22.46 -10.18 -12.38
CA LEU A 26 21.89 -8.87 -12.02
C LEU A 26 20.46 -8.88 -12.55
N ASP A 27 19.50 -9.01 -11.63
CA ASP A 27 18.11 -9.28 -11.97
C ASP A 27 17.34 -8.00 -12.30
N THR A 28 16.98 -7.83 -13.58
CA THR A 28 15.98 -6.84 -14.00
C THR A 28 14.69 -7.57 -14.38
N LEU A 29 13.67 -7.49 -13.53
CA LEU A 29 12.34 -8.07 -13.79
C LEU A 29 11.54 -7.18 -14.76
N ARG A 30 11.23 -7.67 -15.97
CA ARG A 30 10.29 -7.00 -16.89
C ARG A 30 8.97 -7.76 -16.95
N VAL A 31 7.87 -7.08 -16.63
CA VAL A 31 6.55 -7.70 -16.45
C VAL A 31 5.61 -7.31 -17.59
N GLY A 32 5.20 -8.30 -18.38
CA GLY A 32 3.92 -8.27 -19.09
C GLY A 32 2.89 -9.16 -18.39
N ASN A 33 1.74 -8.57 -18.00
CA ASN A 33 0.43 -9.17 -17.62
C ASN A 33 -0.13 -10.41 -18.42
N ALA A 34 0.67 -11.17 -19.18
CA ALA A 34 0.35 -12.51 -19.72
C ALA A 34 0.85 -13.64 -18.81
N GLY A 35 1.77 -13.32 -17.89
CA GLY A 35 2.71 -14.28 -17.31
C GLY A 35 4.01 -14.43 -18.11
N LYS A 36 4.15 -13.79 -19.29
CA LYS A 36 5.45 -13.65 -19.95
C LYS A 36 6.26 -12.55 -19.24
N VAL A 37 6.91 -12.92 -18.15
CA VAL A 37 8.09 -12.19 -17.63
C VAL A 37 9.24 -12.42 -18.61
N SER A 38 9.86 -11.34 -19.10
CA SER A 38 11.17 -11.47 -19.76
C SER A 38 12.26 -11.12 -18.75
N TRP A 39 12.99 -12.14 -18.31
CA TRP A 39 14.27 -11.94 -17.66
C TRP A 39 15.32 -11.71 -18.74
N SER A 40 16.03 -10.58 -18.66
CA SER A 40 17.21 -10.31 -19.50
C SER A 40 18.47 -10.28 -18.64
N GLY A 41 18.83 -11.42 -18.08
CA GLY A 41 20.21 -11.61 -17.65
C GLY A 41 21.10 -11.90 -18.86
N VAL A 42 22.35 -11.44 -18.80
CA VAL A 42 23.37 -11.89 -19.73
C VAL A 42 23.80 -13.27 -19.27
N ILE A 43 23.25 -14.31 -19.88
CA ILE A 43 23.83 -15.66 -19.77
C ILE A 43 25.17 -15.63 -20.50
N LEU A 44 26.25 -15.84 -19.76
CA LEU A 44 27.63 -15.86 -20.30
C LEU A 44 28.08 -17.27 -20.73
N ASP A 45 27.25 -18.30 -20.55
CA ASP A 45 27.59 -19.71 -20.82
C ASP A 45 26.38 -20.54 -21.27
N ASP A 46 26.53 -21.35 -22.33
CA ASP A 46 25.45 -22.06 -23.04
C ASP A 46 24.88 -23.27 -22.26
N ALA A 47 25.33 -23.50 -21.02
CA ALA A 47 25.02 -24.69 -20.21
C ALA A 47 23.71 -24.61 -19.39
N ILE A 48 23.00 -23.47 -19.41
CA ILE A 48 21.81 -23.24 -18.56
C ILE A 48 20.54 -23.18 -19.44
N ALA A 49 19.56 -24.04 -19.14
CA ALA A 49 18.24 -24.03 -19.78
C ALA A 49 17.17 -23.43 -18.86
N ALA A 50 16.38 -22.48 -19.36
CA ALA A 50 15.25 -21.91 -18.63
C ALA A 50 13.99 -22.79 -18.78
N ALA A 51 13.25 -23.00 -17.69
CA ALA A 51 11.97 -23.71 -17.72
C ALA A 51 10.85 -22.82 -18.32
N PRO A 52 9.90 -23.38 -19.10
CA PRO A 52 8.81 -22.62 -19.69
C PRO A 52 7.72 -22.22 -18.65
N PRO A 53 7.16 -21.00 -18.72
CA PRO A 53 6.14 -20.54 -17.77
C PRO A 53 4.69 -20.93 -18.15
N GLU A 54 3.96 -21.51 -17.21
CA GLU A 54 2.49 -21.69 -17.18
C GLU A 54 1.96 -21.32 -15.77
N TYR A 55 0.75 -20.80 -15.52
CA TYR A 55 -0.49 -20.68 -16.31
C TYR A 55 -1.29 -19.43 -15.87
N LYS A 56 -2.37 -19.03 -16.57
CA LYS A 56 -3.25 -17.89 -16.18
C LYS A 56 -4.21 -18.25 -15.03
N VAL A 57 -4.51 -17.27 -14.17
CA VAL A 57 -5.49 -17.40 -13.05
C VAL A 57 -6.90 -17.13 -13.53
N ASN A 58 -7.12 -15.94 -14.08
CA ASN A 58 -8.35 -15.62 -14.80
C ASN A 58 -8.06 -14.48 -15.78
N ARG A 59 -9.12 -13.93 -16.40
CA ARG A 59 -9.00 -12.86 -17.40
C ARG A 59 -8.44 -11.52 -16.88
N PHE A 60 -8.19 -11.39 -15.57
CA PHE A 60 -7.65 -10.18 -14.93
C PHE A 60 -6.41 -10.45 -14.04
N ALA A 61 -5.95 -11.70 -13.92
CA ALA A 61 -4.84 -12.08 -13.03
C ALA A 61 -4.01 -13.25 -13.59
N THR A 62 -2.73 -13.29 -13.23
CA THR A 62 -1.80 -14.41 -13.45
C THR A 62 -0.96 -14.59 -12.19
N GLU A 63 -0.80 -15.83 -11.73
CA GLU A 63 -0.04 -16.16 -10.51
C GLU A 63 1.26 -16.86 -10.89
N ILE A 64 2.35 -16.13 -10.68
CA ILE A 64 3.71 -16.64 -10.83
C ILE A 64 4.17 -17.08 -9.44
N GLY A 65 4.69 -18.30 -9.34
CA GLY A 65 5.25 -18.81 -8.09
C GLY A 65 6.45 -18.00 -7.61
N ASN A 66 6.80 -18.20 -6.34
CA ASN A 66 7.89 -17.54 -5.60
C ASN A 66 9.19 -17.38 -6.42
N VAL A 67 9.67 -16.14 -6.56
CA VAL A 67 10.95 -15.79 -7.18
C VAL A 67 12.09 -15.88 -6.14
N PRO A 68 13.37 -16.12 -6.48
CA PRO A 68 13.95 -16.74 -7.67
C PRO A 68 14.43 -18.19 -7.43
N GLY A 69 14.43 -18.67 -6.18
CA GLY A 69 15.04 -19.96 -5.80
C GLY A 69 14.38 -21.21 -6.42
N ASN A 70 13.14 -21.07 -6.91
CA ASN A 70 12.32 -22.18 -7.39
C ASN A 70 12.13 -22.19 -8.92
N LEU A 71 12.77 -21.29 -9.66
CA LEU A 71 12.66 -21.17 -11.12
C LEU A 71 13.81 -21.86 -11.89
N ILE A 72 14.71 -22.53 -11.17
CA ILE A 72 15.77 -23.38 -11.75
C ILE A 72 15.39 -24.83 -11.49
N ASP A 73 15.15 -25.61 -12.54
CA ASP A 73 15.01 -27.06 -12.42
C ASP A 73 16.38 -27.71 -12.22
N LEU A 74 16.80 -27.76 -10.95
CA LEU A 74 18.04 -28.43 -10.52
C LEU A 74 17.91 -29.96 -10.46
N SER A 75 16.74 -30.55 -10.75
CA SER A 75 16.53 -32.01 -10.63
C SER A 75 17.34 -32.83 -11.65
N ASN A 76 17.82 -32.18 -12.71
CA ASN A 76 18.67 -32.78 -13.75
C ASN A 76 20.17 -32.74 -13.43
N LEU A 77 20.59 -32.18 -12.28
CA LEU A 77 22.00 -32.16 -11.86
C LEU A 77 22.33 -33.40 -11.03
N ASP A 78 22.88 -34.42 -11.69
CA ASP A 78 23.43 -35.61 -11.06
C ASP A 78 24.55 -35.27 -10.05
N ALA A 79 24.18 -35.20 -8.77
CA ALA A 79 24.98 -35.32 -7.55
C ALA A 79 26.31 -34.52 -7.44
N THR A 80 26.35 -33.54 -6.54
CA THR A 80 27.30 -33.52 -5.39
C THR A 80 27.00 -32.37 -4.41
N ASN A 81 27.31 -32.60 -3.11
CA ASN A 81 27.28 -31.68 -1.96
C ASN A 81 26.48 -30.37 -2.06
N THR A 82 25.35 -30.32 -1.35
CA THR A 82 24.53 -29.13 -1.11
C THR A 82 25.36 -27.95 -0.58
N GLN A 83 25.23 -26.75 -1.17
CA GLN A 83 25.89 -25.51 -0.70
C GLN A 83 24.88 -24.39 -0.45
N VAL A 84 25.11 -23.58 0.59
CA VAL A 84 24.31 -22.38 0.91
C VAL A 84 25.25 -21.18 1.03
N LEU A 85 24.97 -20.08 0.33
CA LEU A 85 25.72 -18.83 0.45
C LEU A 85 24.87 -17.76 1.16
N VAL A 86 25.37 -17.29 2.30
CA VAL A 86 24.82 -16.17 3.06
C VAL A 86 25.55 -14.91 2.64
N LYS A 87 24.83 -13.88 2.19
CA LYS A 87 25.39 -12.55 1.90
C LYS A 87 24.78 -11.53 2.86
N THR A 88 25.59 -10.72 3.53
CA THR A 88 25.13 -9.71 4.48
C THR A 88 25.75 -8.37 4.12
N LEU A 89 24.90 -7.41 3.74
CA LEU A 89 25.31 -6.03 3.46
C LEU A 89 25.16 -5.19 4.73
N ILE A 90 26.20 -4.42 5.05
CA ILE A 90 26.33 -3.67 6.30
C ILE A 90 26.53 -2.20 5.96
N ASP A 91 25.48 -1.41 6.19
CA ASP A 91 25.46 0.03 5.98
C ASP A 91 25.95 0.75 7.24
N ALA A 92 27.16 1.31 7.16
CA ALA A 92 27.81 2.02 8.25
C ALA A 92 28.72 3.15 7.70
N PRO A 93 28.98 4.22 8.47
CA PRO A 93 29.93 5.25 8.08
C PRO A 93 31.30 4.66 7.68
N PRO A 94 32.02 5.22 6.69
CA PRO A 94 33.28 4.64 6.18
C PRO A 94 34.37 4.44 7.25
N GLU A 95 34.31 5.23 8.33
CA GLU A 95 35.21 5.18 9.49
C GLU A 95 34.85 4.10 10.54
N LEU A 96 33.72 3.40 10.37
CA LEU A 96 33.23 2.34 11.25
C LEU A 96 33.00 1.01 10.51
N ILE A 97 32.83 1.03 9.18
CA ILE A 97 32.38 -0.12 8.38
C ILE A 97 33.23 -1.38 8.57
N GLU A 98 34.56 -1.26 8.62
CA GLU A 98 35.48 -2.40 8.86
C GLU A 98 35.25 -3.07 10.23
N GLY A 99 34.90 -2.29 11.26
CA GLY A 99 34.62 -2.79 12.61
C GLY A 99 33.23 -3.41 12.76
N GLU A 100 32.21 -2.81 12.13
CA GLU A 100 30.85 -3.37 12.12
C GLU A 100 30.79 -4.65 11.27
N VAL A 101 31.50 -4.71 10.14
CA VAL A 101 31.60 -5.93 9.30
C VAL A 101 32.26 -7.07 10.07
N ALA A 102 33.39 -6.81 10.74
CA ALA A 102 34.05 -7.82 11.58
C ALA A 102 33.18 -8.31 12.75
N LEU A 103 32.34 -7.45 13.33
CA LEU A 103 31.41 -7.83 14.40
C LEU A 103 30.31 -8.77 13.89
N VAL A 104 29.69 -8.43 12.77
CA VAL A 104 28.59 -9.20 12.17
C VAL A 104 29.08 -10.50 11.57
N GLU A 105 30.24 -10.52 10.90
CA GLU A 105 30.86 -11.75 10.39
C GLU A 105 31.16 -12.73 11.54
N ALA A 106 31.69 -12.23 12.66
CA ALA A 106 31.96 -13.07 13.84
C ALA A 106 30.69 -13.69 14.44
N GLN A 107 29.57 -12.94 14.48
CA GLN A 107 28.28 -13.46 14.97
C GLN A 107 27.67 -14.48 14.01
N LEU A 108 27.69 -14.21 12.70
CA LEU A 108 27.20 -15.15 11.69
C LEU A 108 28.00 -16.46 11.74
N LEU A 109 29.34 -16.37 11.81
CA LEU A 109 30.21 -17.53 11.93
C LEU A 109 29.95 -18.33 13.22
N ASP A 110 29.68 -17.69 14.35
CA ASP A 110 29.37 -18.40 15.61
C ASP A 110 28.17 -19.33 15.43
N VAL A 111 27.03 -18.83 14.93
CA VAL A 111 25.82 -19.65 14.84
C VAL A 111 25.90 -20.68 13.70
N VAL A 112 26.45 -20.32 12.53
CA VAL A 112 26.55 -21.26 11.40
C VAL A 112 27.62 -22.34 11.60
N SER A 113 28.65 -22.09 12.42
CA SER A 113 29.69 -23.10 12.74
C SER A 113 29.15 -24.34 13.47
N SER A 114 27.97 -24.22 14.09
CA SER A 114 27.33 -25.30 14.85
C SER A 114 26.35 -26.15 14.03
N LEU A 115 26.14 -25.82 12.75
CA LEU A 115 25.11 -26.44 11.92
C LEU A 115 25.36 -27.92 11.66
N ALA A 116 24.39 -28.75 12.09
CA ALA A 116 24.45 -30.19 11.93
C ALA A 116 24.58 -30.57 10.44
N GLY A 117 25.65 -31.30 10.12
CA GLY A 117 25.93 -31.80 8.77
C GLY A 117 26.51 -30.77 7.80
N ALA A 118 26.89 -29.58 8.26
CA ALA A 118 27.87 -28.78 7.55
C ALA A 118 29.22 -29.52 7.52
N THR A 119 29.93 -29.44 6.40
CA THR A 119 31.18 -30.14 6.08
C THR A 119 32.35 -29.20 5.83
N ALA A 120 32.08 -27.98 5.34
CA ALA A 120 33.04 -26.89 5.26
C ALA A 120 32.31 -25.54 5.36
N ILE A 121 33.01 -24.52 5.85
CA ILE A 121 32.54 -23.14 5.92
C ILE A 121 33.69 -22.22 5.50
N GLU A 122 33.43 -21.33 4.55
CA GLU A 122 34.38 -20.34 4.05
C GLU A 122 33.75 -18.95 4.12
N SER A 123 34.46 -17.95 4.64
CA SER A 123 34.01 -16.55 4.63
C SER A 123 34.92 -15.65 3.80
N SER A 124 34.35 -14.57 3.30
CA SER A 124 35.05 -13.48 2.62
C SER A 124 34.33 -12.15 2.85
N VAL A 125 35.10 -11.07 2.83
CA VAL A 125 34.61 -9.70 3.03
C VAL A 125 35.14 -8.81 1.91
N ASP A 126 34.25 -8.00 1.32
CA ASP A 126 34.60 -6.93 0.39
C ASP A 126 33.82 -5.65 0.75
N GLY A 127 34.52 -4.64 1.27
CA GLY A 127 33.91 -3.41 1.78
C GLY A 127 32.87 -3.68 2.88
N GLY A 128 31.63 -3.26 2.65
CA GLY A 128 30.48 -3.51 3.55
C GLY A 128 29.78 -4.86 3.36
N LEU A 129 30.28 -5.74 2.48
CA LEU A 129 29.64 -7.01 2.14
C LEU A 129 30.41 -8.19 2.76
N SER A 130 29.77 -8.87 3.70
CA SER A 130 30.21 -10.17 4.21
C SER A 130 29.55 -11.30 3.41
N GLN A 131 30.31 -12.35 3.09
CA GLN A 131 29.84 -13.54 2.39
C GLN A 131 30.32 -14.80 3.13
N ILE A 132 29.41 -15.72 3.44
CA ILE A 132 29.73 -16.98 4.13
C ILE A 132 29.12 -18.14 3.34
N ARG A 133 29.97 -18.99 2.73
CA ARG A 133 29.57 -20.24 2.07
C ARG A 133 29.59 -21.37 3.09
N ILE A 134 28.55 -22.19 3.09
CA ILE A 134 28.37 -23.35 3.96
C ILE A 134 28.13 -24.56 3.06
N ASP A 135 29.06 -25.51 3.06
CA ASP A 135 28.97 -26.77 2.33
C ASP A 135 28.36 -27.83 3.25
N PHE A 136 27.37 -28.59 2.80
CA PHE A 136 26.68 -29.65 3.56
C PHE A 136 26.99 -31.05 3.00
N ALA A 137 26.81 -32.07 3.84
CA ALA A 137 26.91 -33.46 3.45
C ALA A 137 25.88 -33.81 2.35
N ALA A 138 26.24 -34.70 1.42
CA ALA A 138 25.44 -35.03 0.24
C ALA A 138 24.05 -35.61 0.57
N GLU A 139 23.90 -36.21 1.75
CA GLU A 139 22.66 -36.73 2.30
C GLU A 139 21.68 -35.68 2.85
N ILE A 140 22.06 -34.38 2.91
CA ILE A 140 21.16 -33.29 3.35
C ILE A 140 20.55 -32.58 2.13
N PRO A 141 19.21 -32.63 1.94
CA PRO A 141 18.53 -31.92 0.86
C PRO A 141 18.73 -30.40 0.95
N LEU A 142 18.77 -29.73 -0.20
CA LEU A 142 18.94 -28.27 -0.30
C LEU A 142 17.90 -27.49 0.52
N THR A 143 16.63 -27.91 0.48
CA THR A 143 15.54 -27.29 1.25
C THR A 143 15.77 -27.39 2.76
N GLU A 144 16.33 -28.50 3.24
CA GLU A 144 16.66 -28.70 4.64
C GLU A 144 17.92 -27.92 5.05
N ALA A 145 18.95 -27.87 4.21
CA ALA A 145 20.14 -27.06 4.44
C ALA A 145 19.81 -25.56 4.53
N VAL A 146 19.01 -25.04 3.59
CA VAL A 146 18.54 -23.64 3.60
C VAL A 146 17.71 -23.35 4.85
N SER A 147 16.78 -24.24 5.22
CA SER A 147 15.98 -24.11 6.44
C SER A 147 16.86 -24.05 7.71
N ARG A 148 17.85 -24.94 7.83
CA ARG A 148 18.81 -24.96 8.95
C ARG A 148 19.63 -23.67 9.03
N VAL A 149 20.11 -23.15 7.90
CA VAL A 149 20.87 -21.88 7.84
C VAL A 149 19.99 -20.68 8.21
N ALA A 150 18.77 -20.61 7.70
CA ALA A 150 17.83 -19.53 8.02
C ALA A 150 17.52 -19.48 9.54
N VAL A 151 17.19 -20.62 10.14
CA VAL A 151 16.93 -20.73 11.59
C VAL A 151 18.15 -20.32 12.44
N ALA A 152 19.37 -20.61 11.98
CA ALA A 152 20.59 -20.17 12.66
C ALA A 152 20.83 -18.66 12.54
N ILE A 153 20.53 -18.04 11.40
CA ILE A 153 20.69 -16.59 11.21
C ILE A 153 19.63 -15.81 12.01
N ASP A 154 18.37 -16.26 12.00
CA ASP A 154 17.28 -15.65 12.77
C ASP A 154 17.56 -15.63 14.29
N ALA A 155 18.34 -16.60 14.79
CA ALA A 155 18.74 -16.66 16.20
C ALA A 155 19.72 -15.54 16.64
N ILE A 156 20.31 -14.79 15.70
CA ILE A 156 21.21 -13.66 16.00
C ILE A 156 20.41 -12.42 16.42
N GLY A 157 19.21 -12.23 15.85
CA GLY A 157 18.36 -11.06 16.05
C GLY A 157 18.94 -9.74 15.50
N PRO A 158 18.14 -8.66 15.42
CA PRO A 158 18.64 -7.35 15.00
C PRO A 158 19.49 -6.70 16.10
N LEU A 159 20.72 -6.29 15.78
CA LEU A 159 21.54 -5.42 16.66
C LEU A 159 21.04 -3.96 16.62
N SER A 160 19.84 -3.72 17.18
CA SER A 160 19.35 -2.37 17.46
C SER A 160 18.34 -2.34 18.61
N ASP A 161 18.56 -1.44 19.58
CA ASP A 161 17.60 -1.11 20.64
C ASP A 161 16.37 -0.33 20.09
N MET A 162 15.55 -1.00 19.29
CA MET A 162 14.16 -0.62 19.03
C MET A 162 13.28 -1.83 19.30
N ALA A 163 12.28 -1.68 20.18
CA ALA A 163 11.63 -2.81 20.84
C ALA A 163 10.62 -3.55 19.96
N ASN A 164 11.03 -4.66 19.33
CA ASN A 164 10.17 -5.76 18.85
C ASN A 164 8.97 -5.37 17.93
N ILE A 165 9.03 -4.24 17.24
CA ILE A 165 8.29 -4.03 15.98
C ILE A 165 9.30 -4.21 14.87
N ASP A 166 9.13 -5.28 14.12
CA ASP A 166 9.90 -5.48 12.90
C ASP A 166 9.04 -4.94 11.75
N PRO A 167 9.50 -3.91 11.01
CA PRO A 167 8.89 -3.57 9.74
C PRO A 167 9.37 -4.56 8.67
N VAL A 168 8.44 -5.18 7.93
CA VAL A 168 8.78 -5.76 6.62
C VAL A 168 9.09 -4.59 5.69
N VAL A 169 10.36 -4.20 5.64
CA VAL A 169 10.85 -3.19 4.69
C VAL A 169 11.21 -3.88 3.40
N LEU A 170 10.52 -3.49 2.34
CA LEU A 170 10.72 -3.97 0.99
C LEU A 170 11.42 -2.87 0.21
N PRO A 171 12.74 -2.97 -0.05
CA PRO A 171 13.40 -2.15 -1.04
C PRO A 171 12.95 -2.64 -2.42
N ILE A 172 11.90 -2.01 -2.94
CA ILE A 172 11.25 -2.41 -4.19
C ILE A 172 11.11 -1.17 -5.07
N ALA A 173 11.99 -1.06 -6.08
CA ALA A 173 11.75 -0.16 -7.20
C ALA A 173 10.64 -0.77 -8.07
N LEU A 174 9.37 -0.41 -7.78
CA LEU A 174 8.24 -0.76 -8.63
C LEU A 174 7.86 0.46 -9.46
N ASN A 175 7.96 0.30 -10.77
CA ASN A 175 7.49 1.26 -11.76
C ASN A 175 6.69 0.53 -12.85
N PRO A 176 5.76 1.21 -13.54
CA PRO A 176 5.10 0.66 -14.73
C PRO A 176 6.11 0.30 -15.81
N ASP A 177 5.76 -0.71 -16.60
CA ASP A 177 6.60 -1.20 -17.68
C ASP A 177 6.84 -0.10 -18.73
N HIS A 178 8.05 -0.06 -19.27
CA HIS A 178 8.50 0.96 -20.22
C HIS A 178 8.88 0.35 -21.56
N VAL A 179 8.58 1.09 -22.62
CA VAL A 179 8.84 0.77 -24.02
C VAL A 179 9.82 1.76 -24.62
N ALA A 180 10.93 1.26 -25.16
CA ALA A 180 11.90 2.11 -25.85
C ALA A 180 11.29 2.66 -27.16
N ALA A 181 11.61 3.91 -27.52
CA ALA A 181 11.02 4.55 -28.68
C ALA A 181 11.29 3.77 -29.98
N GLY A 182 10.21 3.26 -30.59
CA GLY A 182 10.25 2.48 -31.83
C GLY A 182 10.41 0.96 -31.62
N GLU A 183 10.22 0.46 -30.39
CA GLU A 183 10.12 -0.96 -30.05
C GLU A 183 8.77 -1.54 -30.50
N ASN A 184 8.74 -2.77 -31.05
CA ASN A 184 7.50 -3.44 -31.48
C ASN A 184 6.75 -4.02 -30.27
N ILE A 185 5.73 -3.27 -29.83
CA ILE A 185 4.88 -3.60 -28.68
C ILE A 185 3.76 -4.59 -28.97
N ALA A 186 3.49 -4.94 -30.24
CA ALA A 186 2.52 -5.99 -30.55
C ALA A 186 2.94 -7.34 -29.92
N ARG A 187 4.25 -7.61 -29.88
CA ARG A 187 4.88 -8.75 -29.20
C ARG A 187 4.70 -8.73 -27.67
N ARG A 188 4.45 -7.55 -27.10
CA ARG A 188 4.18 -7.31 -25.67
C ARG A 188 2.67 -7.12 -25.37
N SER A 189 1.78 -7.31 -26.35
CA SER A 189 0.32 -7.13 -26.16
C SER A 189 -0.32 -8.23 -25.32
N LEU A 190 0.00 -9.49 -25.62
CA LEU A 190 -0.24 -10.63 -24.73
C LEU A 190 0.36 -10.30 -23.37
N GLY A 191 1.59 -9.79 -23.41
CA GLY A 191 2.29 -9.09 -22.33
C GLY A 191 1.33 -8.26 -21.51
N TRP A 192 0.85 -7.07 -21.87
CA TRP A 192 -0.01 -6.31 -20.95
C TRP A 192 -1.47 -6.81 -20.80
N GLY A 193 -1.73 -8.10 -21.04
CA GLY A 193 -3.01 -8.76 -20.75
C GLY A 193 -4.05 -8.57 -21.86
N GLY A 194 -3.61 -8.03 -22.99
CA GLY A 194 -4.37 -7.95 -24.22
C GLY A 194 -4.26 -9.24 -25.03
N GLY A 195 -4.27 -9.08 -26.34
CA GLY A 195 -4.25 -10.17 -27.31
C GLY A 195 -5.04 -9.82 -28.56
N ILE A 196 -5.05 -10.75 -29.50
CA ILE A 196 -5.48 -10.51 -30.88
C ILE A 196 -6.67 -11.39 -31.23
N THR A 197 -7.68 -10.81 -31.89
CA THR A 197 -8.96 -11.48 -32.19
C THR A 197 -9.47 -11.11 -33.57
N ALA A 198 -10.23 -12.00 -34.21
CA ALA A 198 -10.97 -11.72 -35.44
C ALA A 198 -12.46 -12.09 -35.32
N PRO A 199 -13.29 -11.33 -34.57
CA PRO A 199 -14.63 -11.74 -34.15
C PRO A 199 -15.61 -12.06 -35.28
N ALA A 200 -15.39 -11.52 -36.49
CA ALA A 200 -16.22 -11.76 -37.68
C ALA A 200 -16.03 -13.16 -38.29
N ILE A 201 -14.95 -13.87 -37.96
CA ILE A 201 -14.65 -15.20 -38.50
C ILE A 201 -15.43 -16.25 -37.67
N LYS A 202 -16.15 -17.12 -38.39
CA LYS A 202 -16.98 -18.23 -37.85
C LYS A 202 -16.83 -19.52 -38.67
N ASP A 203 -16.07 -19.44 -39.75
CA ASP A 203 -15.79 -20.42 -40.79
C ASP A 203 -14.46 -21.17 -40.56
N VAL A 204 -13.72 -20.81 -39.51
CA VAL A 204 -12.46 -21.44 -39.05
C VAL A 204 -12.66 -21.89 -37.60
N PRO A 205 -12.16 -23.08 -37.18
CA PRO A 205 -12.18 -23.49 -35.77
C PRO A 205 -11.47 -22.48 -34.86
N ALA A 206 -11.98 -22.30 -33.65
CA ALA A 206 -11.51 -21.24 -32.75
C ALA A 206 -10.04 -21.41 -32.31
N ALA A 207 -9.57 -22.66 -32.17
CA ALA A 207 -8.19 -22.97 -31.82
C ALA A 207 -7.23 -22.60 -32.98
N ASP A 208 -7.49 -23.11 -34.18
CA ASP A 208 -6.71 -22.81 -35.38
C ASP A 208 -6.63 -21.30 -35.65
N LEU A 209 -7.77 -20.59 -35.52
CA LEU A 209 -7.84 -19.15 -35.66
C LEU A 209 -7.03 -18.41 -34.57
N ALA A 210 -7.02 -18.91 -33.34
CA ALA A 210 -6.21 -18.31 -32.27
C ALA A 210 -4.72 -18.44 -32.60
N THR A 211 -4.24 -19.62 -33.01
CA THR A 211 -2.85 -19.83 -33.44
C THR A 211 -2.49 -18.90 -34.60
N THR A 212 -3.28 -18.87 -35.68
CA THR A 212 -3.03 -18.00 -36.85
C THR A 212 -2.98 -16.51 -36.49
N LEU A 213 -3.76 -16.07 -35.49
CA LEU A 213 -3.74 -14.69 -35.03
C LEU A 213 -2.54 -14.39 -34.12
N LEU A 214 -2.07 -15.36 -33.32
CA LEU A 214 -0.88 -15.18 -32.49
C LEU A 214 0.39 -15.00 -33.35
N GLU A 215 0.54 -15.78 -34.42
CA GLU A 215 1.66 -15.65 -35.38
C GLU A 215 1.83 -14.20 -35.89
N LEU A 216 0.73 -13.47 -36.14
CA LEU A 216 0.77 -12.07 -36.59
C LEU A 216 1.52 -11.11 -35.66
N ILE A 217 1.73 -11.49 -34.40
CA ILE A 217 2.35 -10.67 -33.36
C ILE A 217 3.53 -11.37 -32.68
N GLU A 218 3.99 -12.52 -33.18
CA GLU A 218 5.14 -13.27 -32.66
C GLU A 218 6.41 -13.05 -33.50
N PRO A 219 7.62 -13.27 -32.96
CA PRO A 219 8.86 -12.95 -33.66
C PRO A 219 9.25 -13.99 -34.73
N GLY A 220 9.00 -13.66 -36.00
CA GLY A 220 9.65 -14.33 -37.15
C GLY A 220 8.95 -15.57 -37.72
N GLY A 221 7.63 -15.69 -37.50
CA GLY A 221 6.80 -16.77 -38.05
C GLY A 221 6.52 -16.60 -39.55
N ALA A 222 7.50 -16.92 -40.42
CA ALA A 222 7.32 -16.83 -41.87
C ALA A 222 6.63 -18.05 -42.53
N GLU A 223 6.32 -19.10 -41.75
CA GLU A 223 5.73 -20.34 -42.27
C GLU A 223 4.22 -20.21 -42.50
N ASP A 224 3.50 -19.56 -41.59
CA ASP A 224 2.06 -19.30 -41.65
C ASP A 224 1.75 -17.81 -41.86
N ALA A 225 0.51 -17.50 -42.24
CA ALA A 225 0.03 -16.13 -42.40
C ALA A 225 -1.49 -16.08 -42.28
N PHE A 226 -2.03 -14.98 -41.76
CA PHE A 226 -3.47 -14.77 -41.74
C PHE A 226 -4.00 -14.51 -43.16
N ALA A 227 -4.62 -15.52 -43.76
CA ALA A 227 -5.08 -15.49 -45.15
C ALA A 227 -6.61 -15.51 -45.25
N ARG A 228 -7.18 -14.62 -46.07
CA ARG A 228 -8.59 -14.64 -46.50
C ARG A 228 -8.65 -14.78 -48.02
N LYS A 229 -8.62 -16.03 -48.49
CA LYS A 229 -8.55 -16.39 -49.92
C LYS A 229 -9.65 -17.41 -50.29
N GLY A 230 -10.14 -17.35 -51.52
CA GLY A 230 -11.11 -18.33 -52.06
C GLY A 230 -12.54 -18.15 -51.55
N ASN A 231 -13.20 -19.25 -51.16
CA ASN A 231 -14.61 -19.26 -50.72
C ASN A 231 -14.84 -18.57 -49.36
N PHE A 232 -13.76 -18.35 -48.60
CA PHE A 232 -13.81 -17.68 -47.31
C PHE A 232 -13.81 -16.17 -47.51
N GLY A 233 -14.92 -15.51 -47.15
CA GLY A 233 -15.13 -14.09 -47.45
C GLY A 233 -14.05 -13.19 -46.85
N ALA A 234 -13.43 -12.34 -47.69
CA ALA A 234 -12.48 -11.30 -47.29
C ALA A 234 -13.16 -9.96 -46.92
N LEU A 235 -14.40 -9.74 -47.38
CA LEU A 235 -15.16 -8.51 -47.11
C LEU A 235 -15.70 -8.52 -45.67
N GLY A 236 -15.44 -7.44 -44.93
CA GLY A 236 -15.95 -7.27 -43.57
C GLY A 236 -15.19 -8.07 -42.51
N THR A 237 -14.17 -8.87 -42.90
CA THR A 237 -13.21 -9.43 -41.95
C THR A 237 -12.47 -8.29 -41.25
N PHE A 238 -12.31 -8.39 -39.94
CA PHE A 238 -11.51 -7.45 -39.17
C PHE A 238 -10.76 -8.16 -38.05
N ILE A 239 -9.57 -7.64 -37.77
CA ILE A 239 -8.69 -8.01 -36.66
C ILE A 239 -8.75 -6.88 -35.64
N VAL A 240 -8.79 -7.22 -34.36
CA VAL A 240 -8.60 -6.30 -33.23
C VAL A 240 -7.44 -6.83 -32.39
N LEU A 241 -6.37 -6.04 -32.32
CA LEU A 241 -5.26 -6.19 -31.40
C LEU A 241 -5.54 -5.31 -30.17
N ASP A 242 -5.80 -5.94 -29.04
CA ASP A 242 -5.80 -5.30 -27.71
C ASP A 242 -4.35 -5.33 -27.21
N LEU A 243 -3.73 -4.16 -27.02
CA LEU A 243 -2.40 -4.02 -26.43
C LEU A 243 -2.42 -4.29 -24.91
N GLY A 244 -3.59 -4.40 -24.30
CA GLY A 244 -3.79 -4.74 -22.88
C GLY A 244 -3.78 -3.53 -21.95
N SER A 245 -2.86 -2.59 -22.16
CA SER A 245 -2.80 -1.30 -21.46
C SER A 245 -2.68 -0.14 -22.47
N PRO A 246 -3.23 1.06 -22.21
CA PRO A 246 -2.98 2.23 -23.04
C PRO A 246 -1.49 2.55 -23.10
N ILE A 247 -0.95 2.91 -24.26
CA ILE A 247 0.47 3.27 -24.40
C ILE A 247 0.68 4.20 -25.59
N GLY A 248 1.75 5.00 -25.58
CA GLY A 248 2.14 5.81 -26.72
C GLY A 248 2.53 4.96 -27.92
N VAL A 249 1.73 5.00 -28.99
CA VAL A 249 1.99 4.37 -30.29
C VAL A 249 2.53 5.43 -31.25
N ASN A 250 3.68 5.15 -31.87
CA ASN A 250 4.34 6.06 -32.83
C ASN A 250 4.37 5.51 -34.27
N ARG A 251 4.15 4.21 -34.47
CA ARG A 251 4.05 3.61 -35.81
C ARG A 251 3.23 2.32 -35.79
N ILE A 252 2.46 2.07 -36.84
CA ILE A 252 1.77 0.79 -37.09
C ILE A 252 2.19 0.31 -38.49
N ARG A 253 2.49 -0.98 -38.63
CA ARG A 253 2.92 -1.58 -39.89
C ARG A 253 2.30 -2.97 -40.10
N PHE A 254 1.86 -3.27 -41.31
CA PHE A 254 1.43 -4.62 -41.69
C PHE A 254 1.76 -4.92 -43.15
N TYR A 255 1.98 -6.19 -43.46
CA TYR A 255 2.43 -6.65 -44.78
C TYR A 255 2.15 -8.15 -44.99
N PRO A 256 2.06 -8.66 -46.25
CA PRO A 256 2.05 -10.09 -46.56
C PRO A 256 3.49 -10.66 -46.64
N ARG A 257 3.61 -11.99 -46.72
CA ARG A 257 4.91 -12.68 -46.75
C ARG A 257 5.81 -12.22 -47.89
N ASN A 258 7.11 -12.38 -47.69
CA ASN A 258 8.16 -12.09 -48.67
C ASN A 258 8.25 -10.59 -49.07
N THR A 259 7.96 -9.69 -48.13
CA THR A 259 8.04 -8.23 -48.33
C THR A 259 9.11 -7.57 -47.44
N VAL A 260 8.95 -7.62 -46.12
CA VAL A 260 9.91 -7.12 -45.12
C VAL A 260 10.88 -8.23 -44.72
N GLN A 261 10.34 -9.44 -44.45
CA GLN A 261 11.12 -10.65 -44.21
C GLN A 261 11.25 -11.45 -45.51
N SER A 262 12.44 -12.00 -45.79
CA SER A 262 12.72 -12.76 -47.01
C SER A 262 12.17 -14.18 -46.89
N ALA A 263 11.10 -14.50 -47.62
CA ALA A 263 10.45 -15.80 -47.60
C ALA A 263 10.27 -16.36 -49.04
N PRO A 264 11.36 -16.76 -49.75
CA PRO A 264 11.29 -17.06 -51.19
C PRO A 264 10.41 -18.26 -51.57
N GLN A 265 10.12 -19.15 -50.61
CA GLN A 265 9.22 -20.29 -50.75
C GLN A 265 7.73 -19.86 -50.78
N TYR A 266 7.42 -18.66 -50.28
CA TYR A 266 6.07 -18.11 -50.10
C TYR A 266 5.93 -16.77 -50.84
N PRO A 267 5.86 -16.77 -52.18
CA PRO A 267 5.93 -15.55 -53.00
C PRO A 267 4.59 -14.77 -53.03
N PHE A 268 4.02 -14.49 -51.86
CA PHE A 268 2.71 -13.85 -51.68
C PHE A 268 2.78 -12.32 -51.52
N GLN A 269 3.92 -11.69 -51.85
CA GLN A 269 4.12 -10.24 -51.75
C GLN A 269 3.11 -9.38 -52.55
N THR A 270 2.32 -9.98 -53.44
CA THR A 270 1.24 -9.34 -54.21
C THR A 270 -0.14 -9.41 -53.55
N ASP A 271 -0.30 -10.26 -52.53
CA ASP A 271 -1.56 -10.60 -51.88
C ASP A 271 -1.85 -9.66 -50.70
N PHE A 272 -1.41 -8.41 -50.80
CA PHE A 272 -1.71 -7.38 -49.82
C PHE A 272 -3.16 -6.87 -49.95
N ILE A 273 -3.70 -6.43 -48.80
CA ILE A 273 -5.07 -5.92 -48.68
C ILE A 273 -5.28 -4.66 -49.54
N ARG A 274 -6.34 -4.67 -50.36
CA ARG A 274 -6.58 -3.64 -51.40
C ARG A 274 -7.48 -2.50 -50.95
N GLN A 275 -8.37 -2.73 -49.99
CA GLN A 275 -9.23 -1.71 -49.40
C GLN A 275 -9.39 -2.02 -47.92
N PHE A 276 -9.10 -1.04 -47.06
CA PHE A 276 -9.13 -1.25 -45.61
C PHE A 276 -9.44 0.03 -44.83
N GLU A 277 -9.78 -0.19 -43.57
CA GLU A 277 -9.82 0.80 -42.50
C GLU A 277 -8.87 0.34 -41.39
N LEU A 278 -7.90 1.18 -41.05
CA LEU A 278 -7.05 1.07 -39.87
C LEU A 278 -7.52 2.11 -38.86
N LEU A 279 -7.86 1.65 -37.65
CA LEU A 279 -8.38 2.47 -36.57
C LEU A 279 -7.63 2.20 -35.26
N VAL A 280 -7.62 3.17 -34.36
CA VAL A 280 -7.13 3.04 -32.98
C VAL A 280 -8.14 3.53 -31.96
N HIS A 281 -7.97 3.14 -30.71
CA HIS A 281 -8.80 3.56 -29.59
C HIS A 281 -7.96 3.52 -28.31
N ASP A 282 -8.06 4.56 -27.47
CA ASP A 282 -7.20 4.81 -26.30
C ASP A 282 -7.34 3.77 -25.17
N GLY A 283 -8.56 3.23 -24.99
CA GLY A 283 -8.89 2.26 -23.95
C GLY A 283 -9.85 2.79 -22.87
N GLN A 284 -10.36 4.02 -23.01
CA GLN A 284 -11.36 4.60 -22.12
C GLN A 284 -12.80 4.15 -22.49
N ASN A 285 -13.80 4.45 -21.67
CA ASN A 285 -15.23 4.27 -21.99
C ASN A 285 -15.68 2.86 -22.46
N LEU A 286 -14.89 1.81 -22.19
CA LEU A 286 -15.16 0.45 -22.62
C LEU A 286 -16.47 -0.11 -22.05
N VAL A 287 -17.20 -0.88 -22.85
CA VAL A 287 -18.45 -1.53 -22.45
C VAL A 287 -18.27 -3.04 -22.31
N LEU A 288 -19.06 -3.65 -21.41
CA LEU A 288 -19.13 -5.10 -21.28
C LEU A 288 -19.88 -5.70 -22.48
N ASP A 289 -19.25 -6.63 -23.19
CA ASP A 289 -19.91 -7.44 -24.22
C ASP A 289 -20.73 -8.59 -23.60
N GLY A 290 -21.37 -9.40 -24.45
CA GLY A 290 -22.17 -10.57 -24.03
C GLY A 290 -21.36 -11.72 -23.41
N THR A 291 -20.04 -11.65 -23.40
CA THR A 291 -19.11 -12.53 -22.66
C THR A 291 -18.55 -11.86 -21.40
N GLY A 292 -19.02 -10.63 -21.12
CA GLY A 292 -18.54 -9.77 -20.05
C GLY A 292 -17.14 -9.20 -20.30
N ARG A 293 -16.56 -9.28 -21.50
CA ARG A 293 -15.27 -8.64 -21.79
C ARG A 293 -15.48 -7.13 -21.99
N LEU A 294 -14.58 -6.32 -21.46
CA LEU A 294 -14.55 -4.89 -21.77
C LEU A 294 -14.02 -4.69 -23.20
N VAL A 295 -14.84 -4.08 -24.06
CA VAL A 295 -14.54 -3.81 -25.46
C VAL A 295 -14.90 -2.37 -25.83
N PRO A 296 -14.18 -1.73 -26.77
CA PRO A 296 -14.54 -0.42 -27.30
C PRO A 296 -15.78 -0.49 -28.20
N GLN A 297 -16.62 0.54 -28.20
CA GLN A 297 -17.68 0.64 -29.21
C GLN A 297 -17.10 1.06 -30.55
N LEU A 298 -17.79 0.77 -31.65
CA LEU A 298 -17.27 1.05 -33.00
C LEU A 298 -17.12 2.56 -33.26
N ASP A 299 -18.02 3.37 -32.70
CA ASP A 299 -18.07 4.82 -32.92
C ASP A 299 -17.00 5.58 -32.09
N ASP A 300 -16.38 4.92 -31.11
CA ASP A 300 -15.31 5.49 -30.26
C ASP A 300 -13.91 5.34 -30.89
N PHE A 301 -13.78 4.63 -32.02
CA PHE A 301 -12.50 4.44 -32.71
C PHE A 301 -12.09 5.64 -33.59
N GLU A 302 -10.86 6.13 -33.41
CA GLU A 302 -10.22 7.08 -34.34
C GLU A 302 -9.76 6.36 -35.62
N VAL A 303 -10.09 6.91 -36.79
CA VAL A 303 -9.67 6.36 -38.10
C VAL A 303 -8.31 6.93 -38.50
N LEU A 304 -7.24 6.15 -38.36
CA LEU A 304 -5.90 6.55 -38.80
C LEU A 304 -5.73 6.54 -40.33
N ARG A 305 -6.26 5.50 -41.00
CA ARG A 305 -6.16 5.38 -42.46
C ARG A 305 -7.34 4.60 -43.04
N ARG A 306 -8.01 5.17 -44.05
CA ARG A 306 -9.01 4.50 -44.89
C ARG A 306 -8.59 4.62 -46.35
N THR A 307 -8.62 3.52 -47.10
CA THR A 307 -8.31 3.51 -48.55
C THR A 307 -9.22 2.54 -49.29
N THR A 308 -9.49 2.87 -50.56
CA THR A 308 -10.31 2.11 -51.51
C THR A 308 -9.49 1.57 -52.70
N ASP A 309 -8.18 1.75 -52.65
CA ASP A 309 -7.27 1.69 -53.80
C ASP A 309 -5.81 1.53 -53.35
N ASN A 310 -5.57 0.66 -52.37
CA ASN A 310 -4.23 0.43 -51.87
C ASN A 310 -3.33 -0.26 -52.92
N GLU A 311 -2.18 0.35 -53.19
CA GLU A 311 -1.09 -0.18 -54.02
C GLU A 311 0.16 -0.55 -53.19
N GLU A 312 0.18 -0.25 -51.89
CA GLU A 312 1.30 -0.53 -50.98
C GLU A 312 1.23 -1.96 -50.43
N ALA A 313 2.25 -2.76 -50.74
CA ALA A 313 2.41 -4.10 -50.15
C ALA A 313 2.78 -4.06 -48.66
N VAL A 314 3.60 -3.10 -48.27
CA VAL A 314 3.91 -2.80 -46.87
C VAL A 314 3.22 -1.49 -46.52
N VAL A 315 2.16 -1.57 -45.72
CA VAL A 315 1.45 -0.38 -45.22
C VAL A 315 2.12 0.04 -43.92
N GLU A 316 2.66 1.26 -43.88
CA GLU A 316 3.20 1.89 -42.67
C GLU A 316 2.45 3.20 -42.40
N VAL A 317 2.00 3.39 -41.16
CA VAL A 317 1.40 4.64 -40.67
C VAL A 317 2.24 5.12 -39.49
N ARG A 318 2.66 6.39 -39.51
CA ARG A 318 3.44 7.02 -38.44
C ARG A 318 2.58 8.04 -37.71
N LEU A 319 2.75 8.08 -36.39
CA LEU A 319 2.06 8.97 -35.46
C LEU A 319 3.17 9.78 -34.76
N ASP A 320 3.28 11.05 -35.12
CA ASP A 320 4.29 11.98 -34.61
C ASP A 320 3.59 13.30 -34.21
N PRO A 321 3.50 13.63 -32.90
CA PRO A 321 3.98 12.85 -31.75
C PRO A 321 3.22 11.53 -31.56
N ALA A 322 3.75 10.65 -30.72
CA ALA A 322 3.11 9.39 -30.35
C ALA A 322 1.71 9.63 -29.73
N GLN A 323 0.75 8.78 -30.08
CA GLN A 323 -0.63 8.86 -29.61
C GLN A 323 -0.95 7.71 -28.64
N THR A 324 -1.65 7.99 -27.55
CA THR A 324 -2.11 6.95 -26.62
C THR A 324 -3.13 6.03 -27.29
N ALA A 325 -2.79 4.75 -27.43
CA ALA A 325 -3.70 3.72 -27.94
C ALA A 325 -3.62 2.45 -27.08
N ARG A 326 -4.75 1.75 -26.96
CA ARG A 326 -4.84 0.39 -26.43
C ARG A 326 -5.32 -0.60 -27.48
N PHE A 327 -6.32 -0.24 -28.28
CA PHE A 327 -6.84 -1.14 -29.32
C PHE A 327 -6.42 -0.65 -30.70
N VAL A 328 -5.92 -1.55 -31.53
CA VAL A 328 -5.65 -1.32 -32.95
C VAL A 328 -6.51 -2.26 -33.77
N ARG A 329 -7.30 -1.71 -34.70
CA ARG A 329 -8.26 -2.44 -35.52
C ARG A 329 -7.95 -2.30 -37.00
N LEU A 330 -7.75 -3.43 -37.68
CA LEU A 330 -7.60 -3.48 -39.13
C LEU A 330 -8.81 -4.22 -39.73
N LYS A 331 -9.54 -3.58 -40.64
CA LYS A 331 -10.76 -4.10 -41.26
C LYS A 331 -10.66 -4.06 -42.78
N SER A 332 -10.94 -5.17 -43.44
CA SER A 332 -11.10 -5.24 -44.88
C SER A 332 -12.47 -4.68 -45.32
N THR A 333 -12.43 -3.78 -46.29
CA THR A 333 -13.63 -3.20 -46.93
C THR A 333 -13.85 -3.72 -48.35
N SER A 334 -13.06 -4.70 -48.80
CA SER A 334 -13.21 -5.34 -50.12
C SER A 334 -13.31 -6.86 -50.06
N SER A 335 -13.83 -7.45 -51.13
CA SER A 335 -13.85 -8.91 -51.35
C SER A 335 -12.58 -9.45 -52.02
N PHE A 336 -11.56 -8.62 -52.26
CA PHE A 336 -10.30 -9.08 -52.86
C PHE A 336 -9.55 -9.99 -51.87
N PRO A 337 -9.03 -11.15 -52.33
CA PRO A 337 -8.20 -12.01 -51.50
C PRO A 337 -6.96 -11.28 -50.98
N TYR A 338 -6.58 -11.56 -49.73
CA TYR A 338 -5.36 -11.04 -49.13
C TYR A 338 -4.76 -12.01 -48.10
N GLU A 339 -3.50 -11.76 -47.73
CA GLU A 339 -2.90 -12.26 -46.49
C GLU A 339 -2.16 -11.16 -45.72
N ILE A 340 -1.88 -11.44 -44.44
CA ILE A 340 -1.05 -10.64 -43.55
C ILE A 340 -0.09 -11.61 -42.85
N ASP A 341 1.20 -11.28 -42.88
CA ASP A 341 2.34 -12.00 -42.29
C ASP A 341 2.54 -11.52 -40.85
N GLU A 342 2.90 -10.25 -40.66
CA GLU A 342 2.94 -9.60 -39.36
C GLU A 342 2.06 -8.35 -39.29
N PHE A 343 1.54 -8.07 -38.09
CA PHE A 343 0.80 -6.87 -37.72
C PHE A 343 1.49 -6.20 -36.54
N GLU A 344 2.47 -5.36 -36.86
CA GLU A 344 3.36 -4.71 -35.90
C GLU A 344 2.80 -3.37 -35.44
N VAL A 345 2.93 -3.12 -34.14
CA VAL A 345 2.63 -1.84 -33.51
C VAL A 345 3.88 -1.42 -32.76
N PHE A 346 4.35 -0.21 -32.98
CA PHE A 346 5.54 0.34 -32.36
C PHE A 346 5.18 1.47 -31.42
N GLY A 347 5.80 1.50 -30.24
CA GLY A 347 5.46 2.44 -29.19
C GLY A 347 6.64 3.12 -28.52
N GLN A 348 6.34 3.83 -27.44
CA GLN A 348 7.28 4.47 -26.53
C GLN A 348 6.60 4.79 -25.18
N GLY A 349 7.42 5.00 -24.16
CA GLY A 349 6.97 5.49 -22.84
C GLY A 349 6.49 4.38 -21.91
N PHE A 350 5.83 4.78 -20.82
CA PHE A 350 5.22 3.92 -19.83
C PHE A 350 3.82 3.46 -20.26
N ILE A 351 3.42 2.26 -19.81
CA ILE A 351 2.02 1.81 -19.91
C ILE A 351 1.10 2.64 -18.99
N GLY A 352 -0.11 2.93 -19.48
CA GLY A 352 -1.12 3.77 -18.83
C GLY A 352 -1.73 3.16 -17.56
N SER A 353 -1.74 1.84 -17.46
CA SER A 353 -2.09 1.14 -16.21
C SER A 353 -1.32 -0.15 -16.01
N SER A 354 -0.93 -0.41 -14.76
CA SER A 354 -0.31 -1.66 -14.33
C SER A 354 -0.74 -2.01 -12.91
N ARG A 355 -0.64 -3.30 -12.56
CA ARG A 355 -0.87 -3.81 -11.20
C ARG A 355 0.26 -4.77 -10.82
N TYR A 356 0.93 -4.46 -9.72
CA TYR A 356 1.74 -5.42 -9.00
C TYR A 356 0.88 -6.11 -7.93
N ILE A 357 1.09 -7.41 -7.74
CA ILE A 357 0.59 -8.18 -6.60
C ILE A 357 1.81 -8.85 -5.99
N SER A 358 2.01 -8.69 -4.68
CA SER A 358 3.14 -9.27 -3.98
C SER A 358 3.05 -10.79 -3.89
N HIS A 359 4.13 -11.46 -3.51
CA HIS A 359 4.01 -12.81 -2.95
C HIS A 359 3.22 -12.78 -1.63
N VAL A 360 2.75 -13.93 -1.20
CA VAL A 360 2.19 -14.09 0.16
C VAL A 360 3.35 -14.08 1.16
N TYR A 361 3.38 -13.08 2.03
CA TYR A 361 4.30 -13.04 3.15
C TYR A 361 3.75 -13.91 4.26
N ASP A 362 4.53 -14.91 4.66
CA ASP A 362 4.25 -15.82 5.75
C ASP A 362 5.17 -15.49 6.93
N LEU A 363 4.60 -15.06 8.07
CA LEU A 363 5.34 -14.81 9.31
C LEU A 363 5.51 -16.05 10.20
N GLY A 364 5.20 -17.25 9.70
CA GLY A 364 5.25 -18.52 10.40
C GLY A 364 4.15 -18.72 11.46
N SER A 365 3.62 -17.62 12.01
CA SER A 365 2.55 -17.60 13.00
C SER A 365 1.69 -16.33 12.87
N PRO A 366 0.48 -16.26 13.45
CA PRO A 366 -0.38 -15.09 13.35
C PRO A 366 0.27 -13.85 13.96
N ALA A 367 0.25 -12.71 13.26
CA ALA A 367 0.77 -11.43 13.74
C ALA A 367 -0.30 -10.33 13.70
N THR A 368 -0.14 -9.29 14.52
CA THR A 368 -0.95 -8.07 14.39
C THR A 368 -0.26 -7.11 13.42
N TRP A 369 -1.01 -6.58 12.45
CA TRP A 369 -0.51 -5.61 11.48
C TRP A 369 -0.60 -4.18 12.03
N GLY A 370 0.52 -3.45 11.98
CA GLY A 370 0.67 -2.08 12.48
C GLY A 370 0.26 -1.05 11.43
N ASN A 371 1.17 -0.12 11.10
CA ASN A 371 0.99 0.81 9.99
C ASN A 371 1.73 0.33 8.73
N LEU A 372 1.17 0.70 7.58
CA LEU A 372 1.74 0.56 6.26
C LEU A 372 2.19 1.95 5.79
N SER A 373 3.41 2.05 5.26
CA SER A 373 3.98 3.27 4.69
C SER A 373 4.75 3.00 3.42
N TRP A 374 4.95 4.01 2.59
CA TRP A 374 5.77 3.91 1.39
C TRP A 374 6.48 5.21 1.03
N ILE A 375 7.48 5.10 0.16
CA ILE A 375 8.20 6.21 -0.46
C ILE A 375 7.96 6.11 -1.97
N GLU A 376 7.49 7.20 -2.57
CA GLU A 376 7.24 7.31 -4.01
C GLU A 376 7.92 8.56 -4.61
N ASN A 377 8.33 8.46 -5.87
CA ASN A 377 8.96 9.53 -6.64
C ASN A 377 8.38 9.61 -8.06
N VAL A 378 8.20 10.82 -8.60
CA VAL A 378 7.73 11.03 -9.98
C VAL A 378 8.90 10.99 -10.95
N VAL A 379 8.82 10.13 -11.96
CA VAL A 379 9.75 10.07 -13.10
C VAL A 379 9.05 10.66 -14.32
N ASP A 380 9.61 11.72 -14.91
CA ASP A 380 9.10 12.37 -16.12
C ASP A 380 10.20 12.42 -17.20
N LEU A 381 10.04 11.66 -18.27
CA LEU A 381 10.99 11.56 -19.39
C LEU A 381 11.00 12.84 -20.25
N ARG A 382 9.99 13.71 -20.11
CA ARG A 382 9.93 15.05 -20.73
C ARG A 382 10.76 16.07 -19.95
N SER A 383 11.24 15.73 -18.75
CA SER A 383 12.23 16.52 -18.01
C SER A 383 13.62 16.36 -18.66
N ASP A 384 13.73 16.95 -19.86
CA ASP A 384 14.83 16.73 -20.78
C ASP A 384 16.17 17.05 -20.11
N ALA A 385 17.01 16.01 -19.96
CA ALA A 385 18.24 16.03 -19.20
C ALA A 385 19.29 16.92 -19.87
N LEU A 386 19.25 18.22 -19.56
CA LEU A 386 20.27 19.23 -19.89
C LEU A 386 20.78 19.15 -21.34
N SER A 387 19.88 18.96 -22.30
CA SER A 387 20.14 18.79 -23.74
C SER A 387 20.62 20.06 -24.47
N GLY A 388 21.16 21.04 -23.74
CA GLY A 388 21.90 22.17 -24.31
C GLY A 388 23.34 21.78 -24.59
N GLU A 389 23.89 22.23 -25.72
CA GLU A 389 25.29 21.99 -26.08
C GLU A 389 26.23 22.33 -24.90
N ILE A 390 27.05 21.36 -24.51
CA ILE A 390 28.07 21.53 -23.48
C ILE A 390 29.06 22.59 -23.98
N GLY A 391 28.93 23.81 -23.45
CA GLY A 391 29.84 24.91 -23.70
C GLY A 391 31.20 24.65 -23.05
N SER A 392 32.07 23.92 -23.74
CA SER A 392 33.49 23.86 -23.43
C SER A 392 34.08 25.26 -23.49
N ALA A 393 34.72 25.72 -22.42
CA ALA A 393 35.82 26.66 -22.58
C ALA A 393 36.90 25.99 -23.46
N ASP A 394 37.52 26.74 -24.38
CA ASP A 394 38.52 26.21 -25.32
C ASP A 394 39.58 25.37 -24.58
N GLY A 395 39.67 24.07 -24.92
CA GLY A 395 40.61 23.12 -24.31
C GLY A 395 40.04 22.20 -23.20
N CYS A 396 38.76 22.33 -22.83
CA CYS A 396 38.12 21.48 -21.81
C CYS A 396 37.09 20.50 -22.39
N LYS A 397 37.14 19.24 -21.96
CA LYS A 397 36.04 18.27 -22.12
C LYS A 397 35.20 18.25 -20.85
N VAL A 398 33.88 18.14 -20.96
CA VAL A 398 33.02 17.88 -19.80
C VAL A 398 32.50 16.46 -19.89
N ASP A 399 32.67 15.72 -18.80
CA ASP A 399 32.08 14.40 -18.58
C ASP A 399 30.82 14.57 -17.71
N ALA A 400 29.81 13.74 -17.96
CA ALA A 400 28.65 13.58 -17.09
C ALA A 400 28.70 12.21 -16.43
N ARG A 401 28.26 12.11 -15.17
CA ARG A 401 28.07 10.83 -14.48
C ARG A 401 26.76 10.84 -13.71
N VAL A 402 26.12 9.67 -13.73
CA VAL A 402 24.89 9.37 -13.00
C VAL A 402 25.24 8.79 -11.63
N PHE A 403 24.58 9.29 -10.60
CA PHE A 403 24.63 8.82 -9.22
C PHE A 403 23.21 8.47 -8.77
N LEU A 404 23.02 7.35 -8.08
CA LEU A 404 21.69 6.88 -7.70
C LEU A 404 21.09 7.80 -6.62
N THR A 405 21.86 8.08 -5.57
CA THR A 405 21.48 8.99 -4.49
C THR A 405 22.37 10.23 -4.46
N ARG A 406 21.91 11.26 -3.73
CA ARG A 406 22.70 12.46 -3.48
C ARG A 406 23.97 12.20 -2.66
N ASN A 407 23.97 11.12 -1.86
CA ASN A 407 25.08 10.78 -0.98
C ASN A 407 26.24 10.10 -1.74
N ASP A 408 25.96 9.53 -2.91
CA ASP A 408 26.95 8.83 -3.75
C ASP A 408 27.84 9.82 -4.54
N ILE A 409 27.50 11.11 -4.53
CA ILE A 409 28.18 12.15 -5.30
C ILE A 409 29.56 12.43 -4.68
N GLU A 410 30.61 11.91 -5.32
CA GLU A 410 32.00 12.07 -4.91
C GLU A 410 32.44 13.55 -4.88
N ALA A 411 33.38 13.89 -3.98
CA ALA A 411 33.94 15.24 -3.92
C ALA A 411 34.77 15.56 -5.18
N GLY A 412 34.31 16.55 -5.96
CA GLY A 412 34.96 16.99 -7.21
C GLY A 412 34.03 16.99 -8.43
N TRP A 413 32.81 16.48 -8.29
CA TRP A 413 31.70 16.75 -9.22
C TRP A 413 31.10 18.14 -8.94
N GLY A 414 30.59 18.80 -9.98
CA GLY A 414 30.13 20.18 -9.93
C GLY A 414 28.61 20.32 -9.83
N ASP A 415 28.00 21.07 -10.75
CA ASP A 415 26.55 21.18 -10.81
C ASP A 415 25.94 19.79 -11.03
N CYS A 416 24.87 19.51 -10.28
CA CYS A 416 24.11 18.26 -10.35
C CYS A 416 22.61 18.58 -10.46
N GLY A 417 21.90 17.86 -11.32
CA GLY A 417 20.45 17.90 -11.44
C GLY A 417 19.85 16.50 -11.29
N THR A 418 18.60 16.43 -10.81
CA THR A 418 17.81 15.20 -10.86
C THR A 418 17.25 15.02 -12.27
N VAL A 419 17.47 13.87 -12.88
CA VAL A 419 16.98 13.52 -14.22
C VAL A 419 16.40 12.10 -14.21
N ALA A 420 15.41 11.85 -15.07
CA ALA A 420 14.90 10.51 -15.29
C ALA A 420 15.90 9.69 -16.14
N ARG A 421 16.40 8.57 -15.61
CA ARG A 421 17.24 7.62 -16.37
C ARG A 421 16.86 6.18 -16.08
N PHE A 422 16.98 5.32 -17.09
CA PHE A 422 17.03 3.89 -16.90
C PHE A 422 18.39 3.48 -16.30
N THR A 423 18.35 2.79 -15.17
CA THR A 423 19.45 2.08 -14.54
C THR A 423 19.18 0.58 -14.64
N LYS A 424 20.22 -0.26 -14.61
CA LYS A 424 20.01 -1.73 -14.63
C LYS A 424 19.47 -2.23 -13.29
N GLU A 425 19.81 -1.49 -12.24
CA GLU A 425 19.64 -1.81 -10.83
C GLU A 425 18.23 -1.43 -10.32
N LEU A 426 17.69 -0.28 -10.74
CA LEU A 426 16.42 0.28 -10.24
C LEU A 426 15.38 0.54 -11.34
N GLY A 427 15.66 0.17 -12.60
CA GLY A 427 14.81 0.53 -13.72
C GLY A 427 14.83 2.04 -13.99
N TYR A 428 13.69 2.62 -14.37
CA TYR A 428 13.57 4.08 -14.52
C TYR A 428 13.38 4.74 -13.16
N ALA A 429 14.35 5.55 -12.76
CA ALA A 429 14.34 6.30 -11.49
C ALA A 429 14.83 7.73 -11.70
N ASN A 430 14.57 8.59 -10.70
CA ASN A 430 15.21 9.90 -10.61
C ASN A 430 16.63 9.73 -10.08
N VAL A 431 17.61 10.02 -10.93
CA VAL A 431 19.03 9.93 -10.59
C VAL A 431 19.68 11.30 -10.63
N TRP A 432 20.79 11.46 -9.91
CA TRP A 432 21.59 12.69 -9.91
C TRP A 432 22.61 12.63 -11.06
N GLU A 433 22.36 13.39 -12.13
CA GLU A 433 23.35 13.60 -13.18
C GLU A 433 24.20 14.82 -12.85
N CYS A 434 25.50 14.60 -12.68
CA CYS A 434 26.48 15.60 -12.28
C CYS A 434 27.55 15.78 -13.35
N TYR A 435 28.14 16.99 -13.42
CA TYR A 435 29.14 17.34 -14.42
C TYR A 435 30.55 17.56 -13.84
N GLN A 436 31.57 17.10 -14.55
CA GLN A 436 32.98 17.35 -14.23
C GLN A 436 33.75 17.74 -15.50
N ALA A 437 34.57 18.79 -15.44
CA ALA A 437 35.37 19.25 -16.56
C ALA A 437 36.82 18.74 -16.47
N ARG A 438 37.32 18.10 -17.52
CA ARG A 438 38.74 17.78 -17.75
C ARG A 438 39.33 18.76 -18.75
N CYS A 439 40.08 19.73 -18.25
CA CYS A 439 40.80 20.73 -19.03
C CYS A 439 42.24 20.29 -19.28
N THR A 440 42.74 20.45 -20.51
CA THR A 440 44.16 20.21 -20.85
C THR A 440 44.84 21.54 -21.12
N GLY A 441 45.88 21.87 -20.35
CA GLY A 441 46.69 23.07 -20.55
C GLY A 441 47.62 22.98 -21.75
N ASP A 442 48.16 24.12 -22.19
CA ASP A 442 49.12 24.21 -23.31
C ASP A 442 50.43 23.42 -23.08
N ASP A 443 50.73 23.07 -21.83
CA ASP A 443 51.86 22.24 -21.42
C ASP A 443 51.54 20.72 -21.36
N GLY A 444 50.30 20.34 -21.70
CA GLY A 444 49.80 18.97 -21.63
C GLY A 444 49.34 18.52 -20.24
N THR A 445 49.32 19.40 -19.23
CA THR A 445 48.77 19.06 -17.91
C THR A 445 47.25 18.93 -17.96
N VAL A 446 46.70 17.88 -17.36
CA VAL A 446 45.25 17.65 -17.26
C VAL A 446 44.77 18.04 -15.88
N THR A 447 43.80 18.94 -15.81
CA THR A 447 43.16 19.39 -14.56
C THR A 447 41.68 19.00 -14.57
N THR A 448 41.23 18.34 -13.51
CA THR A 448 39.81 18.11 -13.22
C THR A 448 39.25 19.28 -12.42
N LEU A 449 38.09 19.78 -12.83
CA LEU A 449 37.36 20.88 -12.19
C LEU A 449 35.90 20.47 -12.02
N ALA A 450 35.26 20.95 -10.95
CA ALA A 450 33.81 20.90 -10.80
C ALA A 450 33.14 21.55 -12.04
N GLY A 451 32.41 20.75 -12.82
CA GLY A 451 31.78 21.21 -14.06
C GLY A 451 30.56 22.08 -13.77
N ARG A 452 30.23 23.01 -14.67
CA ARG A 452 28.93 23.69 -14.64
C ARG A 452 28.03 23.13 -15.73
N GLY A 453 26.76 22.93 -15.39
CA GLY A 453 25.73 22.62 -16.37
C GLY A 453 25.42 23.86 -17.24
N PRO A 454 24.81 23.68 -18.43
CA PRO A 454 24.27 24.81 -19.18
C PRO A 454 23.26 25.59 -18.33
N ALA A 455 23.33 26.92 -18.38
CA ALA A 455 22.59 27.79 -17.47
C ALA A 455 21.06 27.76 -17.72
N GLY A 456 20.38 26.93 -16.93
CA GLY A 456 18.99 27.04 -16.47
C GLY A 456 17.93 27.58 -17.43
N LYS A 457 16.99 26.70 -17.81
CA LYS A 457 15.57 27.05 -17.67
C LYS A 457 15.11 26.58 -16.27
N PRO A 458 14.19 27.30 -15.60
CA PRO A 458 13.48 26.70 -14.48
C PRO A 458 12.74 25.46 -15.01
N VAL A 459 12.74 24.38 -14.23
CA VAL A 459 11.75 23.31 -14.41
C VAL A 459 10.38 24.02 -14.41
N ALA A 460 9.69 23.99 -15.55
CA ALA A 460 8.33 24.53 -15.62
C ALA A 460 7.55 23.83 -14.51
N ALA A 461 6.93 24.61 -13.63
CA ALA A 461 6.41 24.10 -12.36
C ALA A 461 5.69 22.78 -12.60
N LEU A 462 6.22 21.70 -11.99
CA LEU A 462 5.66 20.36 -12.09
C LEU A 462 4.14 20.51 -11.93
N GLN A 463 3.38 20.02 -12.92
CA GLN A 463 2.00 19.65 -12.64
C GLN A 463 2.02 18.80 -11.37
N ALA A 464 1.02 18.98 -10.51
CA ALA A 464 1.04 18.32 -9.20
C ALA A 464 1.30 16.82 -9.43
N ALA A 465 2.15 16.20 -8.60
CA ALA A 465 2.63 14.83 -8.84
C ALA A 465 1.49 13.83 -9.13
N ASP A 466 0.31 14.08 -8.54
CA ASP A 466 -0.92 13.32 -8.68
C ASP A 466 -1.65 13.50 -10.02
N ASP A 467 -1.40 14.58 -10.76
CA ASP A 467 -1.97 14.83 -12.09
C ASP A 467 -1.34 13.93 -13.18
N LEU A 468 -0.11 13.44 -12.95
CA LEU A 468 0.70 12.66 -13.92
C LEU A 468 0.55 11.15 -13.72
N SER A 469 0.45 10.70 -12.47
CA SER A 469 0.31 9.29 -12.13
C SER A 469 -0.21 9.11 -10.71
N GLN A 470 -1.05 8.10 -10.50
CA GLN A 470 -1.56 7.70 -9.21
C GLN A 470 -1.05 6.29 -8.84
N ILE A 471 -0.50 6.16 -7.62
CA ILE A 471 -0.28 4.87 -6.97
C ILE A 471 -1.50 4.55 -6.09
N ILE A 472 -1.97 3.31 -6.13
CA ILE A 472 -2.99 2.81 -5.20
C ILE A 472 -2.49 1.51 -4.55
N VAL A 473 -2.16 1.60 -3.26
CA VAL A 473 -1.83 0.42 -2.45
C VAL A 473 -3.10 -0.20 -1.86
N ARG A 474 -3.15 -1.53 -1.78
CA ARG A 474 -4.15 -2.33 -1.03
C ARG A 474 -3.49 -3.55 -0.39
N THR A 475 -4.14 -4.14 0.61
CA THR A 475 -3.72 -5.41 1.23
C THR A 475 -4.87 -6.41 1.33
N ARG A 476 -4.53 -7.68 1.52
CA ARG A 476 -5.41 -8.75 2.01
C ARG A 476 -4.64 -9.70 2.92
N THR A 477 -5.34 -10.45 3.76
CA THR A 477 -4.74 -11.30 4.80
C THR A 477 -5.43 -12.65 4.90
N GLY A 478 -4.66 -13.72 5.13
CA GLY A 478 -5.11 -15.10 5.08
C GLY A 478 -4.92 -15.90 6.37
N THR A 479 -5.68 -16.99 6.52
CA THR A 479 -5.44 -18.07 7.51
C THR A 479 -4.63 -19.24 6.95
N ASP A 480 -4.46 -19.33 5.64
CA ASP A 480 -3.70 -20.36 4.94
C ASP A 480 -2.75 -19.71 3.89
N PRO A 481 -1.84 -20.47 3.24
CA PRO A 481 -0.86 -19.88 2.34
C PRO A 481 -1.40 -19.57 0.93
N THR A 482 -2.65 -19.92 0.61
CA THR A 482 -3.15 -19.94 -0.77
C THR A 482 -4.32 -18.98 -0.95
N PRO A 483 -4.13 -17.77 -1.53
CA PRO A 483 -5.17 -16.75 -1.61
C PRO A 483 -6.24 -17.02 -2.68
N VAL A 484 -6.16 -18.16 -3.36
CA VAL A 484 -7.02 -18.54 -4.48
C VAL A 484 -7.41 -20.01 -4.45
N LEU A 485 -8.59 -20.30 -5.01
CA LEU A 485 -9.09 -21.64 -5.25
C LEU A 485 -8.73 -22.07 -6.68
N TYR A 486 -7.74 -22.95 -6.82
CA TYR A 486 -7.48 -23.68 -8.06
C TYR A 486 -8.62 -24.69 -8.30
N LYS A 487 -9.19 -24.73 -9.50
CA LYS A 487 -10.25 -25.72 -9.83
C LYS A 487 -9.84 -26.66 -10.96
N ARG A 488 -10.40 -27.87 -10.98
CA ARG A 488 -10.35 -28.79 -12.13
C ARG A 488 -11.72 -28.95 -12.77
N ALA A 489 -11.77 -29.01 -14.09
CA ALA A 489 -12.96 -29.29 -14.89
C ALA A 489 -12.88 -30.71 -15.47
N ASN A 490 -14.03 -31.40 -15.61
CA ASN A 490 -14.08 -32.70 -16.30
C ASN A 490 -14.46 -32.52 -17.77
N ILE A 491 -13.52 -32.74 -18.70
CA ILE A 491 -13.76 -32.49 -20.12
C ILE A 491 -14.80 -33.43 -20.75
N GLN A 492 -15.01 -34.61 -20.17
CA GLN A 492 -16.04 -35.56 -20.62
C GLN A 492 -17.43 -35.22 -20.06
N ARG A 493 -17.48 -34.35 -19.05
CA ARG A 493 -18.70 -33.95 -18.32
C ARG A 493 -18.70 -32.44 -18.08
N VAL A 494 -18.67 -31.67 -19.18
CA VAL A 494 -18.58 -30.20 -19.20
C VAL A 494 -19.71 -29.48 -18.42
N SER A 495 -20.80 -30.18 -18.09
CA SER A 495 -21.89 -29.68 -17.26
C SER A 495 -21.73 -29.90 -15.75
N ASP A 496 -20.69 -30.61 -15.32
CA ASP A 496 -20.41 -30.81 -13.90
C ASP A 496 -19.74 -29.56 -13.31
N ASP A 497 -20.00 -29.29 -12.03
CA ASP A 497 -19.33 -28.21 -11.31
C ASP A 497 -17.81 -28.44 -11.25
N GLN A 498 -17.04 -27.37 -11.45
CA GLN A 498 -15.58 -27.43 -11.32
C GLN A 498 -15.18 -27.56 -9.83
N LEU A 499 -14.25 -28.46 -9.53
CA LEU A 499 -13.91 -28.85 -8.16
C LEU A 499 -12.59 -28.24 -7.70
N ALA A 500 -12.58 -27.65 -6.51
CA ALA A 500 -11.40 -27.07 -5.86
C ALA A 500 -10.68 -28.00 -4.86
N THR A 501 -11.04 -29.29 -4.81
CA THR A 501 -10.40 -30.28 -3.93
C THR A 501 -9.25 -31.00 -4.64
N SER A 502 -8.25 -31.49 -3.91
CA SER A 502 -7.16 -32.29 -4.48
C SER A 502 -7.66 -33.64 -5.07
N LEU A 503 -6.93 -34.22 -6.04
CA LEU A 503 -7.11 -35.61 -6.51
C LEU A 503 -6.42 -36.57 -5.54
N ALA A 504 -5.25 -36.19 -5.02
CA ALA A 504 -4.47 -36.97 -4.07
C ALA A 504 -5.13 -37.07 -2.69
N ASP A 505 -5.68 -35.97 -2.18
CA ASP A 505 -6.45 -35.94 -0.92
C ASP A 505 -7.73 -35.10 -1.05
N PRO A 506 -8.90 -35.71 -1.26
CA PRO A 506 -10.17 -34.98 -1.38
C PRO A 506 -10.60 -34.16 -0.15
N SER A 507 -9.91 -34.28 0.99
CA SER A 507 -10.12 -33.42 2.16
C SER A 507 -9.33 -32.10 2.12
N GLN A 508 -8.37 -31.98 1.19
CA GLN A 508 -7.53 -30.81 0.98
C GLN A 508 -7.96 -30.03 -0.26
N GLN A 509 -7.58 -28.75 -0.30
CA GLN A 509 -7.69 -27.88 -1.47
C GLN A 509 -6.72 -28.34 -2.56
N LEU A 510 -7.10 -28.15 -3.83
CA LEU A 510 -6.25 -28.40 -4.98
C LEU A 510 -5.07 -27.41 -4.94
N GLY A 511 -3.85 -27.95 -4.81
CA GLY A 511 -2.63 -27.15 -4.81
C GLY A 511 -2.24 -26.68 -6.22
N ARG A 512 -1.45 -25.60 -6.30
CA ARG A 512 -0.94 -25.05 -7.57
C ARG A 512 -0.25 -26.11 -8.43
N ASP A 513 0.65 -26.89 -7.85
CA ASP A 513 1.48 -27.83 -8.60
C ASP A 513 0.63 -29.00 -9.13
N GLU A 514 -0.37 -29.45 -8.36
CA GLU A 514 -1.35 -30.46 -8.79
C GLU A 514 -2.31 -29.93 -9.87
N TYR A 515 -2.66 -28.63 -9.82
CA TYR A 515 -3.41 -27.97 -10.90
C TYR A 515 -2.59 -27.83 -12.19
N LEU A 516 -1.26 -27.67 -12.08
CA LEU A 516 -0.39 -27.62 -13.25
C LEU A 516 -0.17 -29.00 -13.88
N ASP A 517 -0.05 -30.06 -13.07
CA ASP A 517 0.15 -31.45 -13.48
C ASP A 517 -1.11 -32.34 -13.25
N LEU A 518 -2.26 -31.89 -13.77
CA LEU A 518 -3.52 -32.64 -13.66
C LEU A 518 -3.47 -33.96 -14.44
N THR A 519 -3.33 -35.08 -13.74
CA THR A 519 -3.27 -36.41 -14.35
C THR A 519 -4.66 -37.05 -14.57
N PRO A 520 -4.94 -37.66 -15.73
CA PRO A 520 -6.23 -38.29 -16.01
C PRO A 520 -6.38 -39.64 -15.30
N ASN A 521 -7.54 -39.85 -14.65
CA ASN A 521 -7.90 -41.16 -14.09
C ASN A 521 -8.68 -41.99 -15.13
N LEU A 522 -7.94 -42.73 -15.94
CA LEU A 522 -8.47 -43.58 -17.00
C LEU A 522 -9.09 -44.89 -16.49
N GLU A 523 -8.84 -45.28 -15.24
CA GLU A 523 -9.38 -46.50 -14.61
C GLU A 523 -10.76 -46.29 -13.97
N ALA A 524 -11.14 -45.03 -13.69
CA ALA A 524 -12.48 -44.68 -13.26
C ALA A 524 -13.55 -45.14 -14.27
N THR A 525 -14.76 -45.44 -13.79
CA THR A 525 -15.90 -45.79 -14.65
C THR A 525 -17.08 -44.86 -14.35
N PRO A 526 -17.42 -43.90 -15.25
CA PRO A 526 -16.72 -43.59 -16.50
C PRO A 526 -15.32 -42.98 -16.25
N PRO A 527 -14.42 -43.04 -17.26
CA PRO A 527 -13.10 -42.41 -17.17
C PRO A 527 -13.19 -40.92 -16.83
N GLN A 528 -12.23 -40.44 -16.04
CA GLN A 528 -12.17 -39.04 -15.62
C GLN A 528 -10.95 -38.40 -16.27
N VAL A 529 -11.18 -37.51 -17.22
CA VAL A 529 -10.13 -36.69 -17.83
C VAL A 529 -10.36 -35.26 -17.37
N TRP A 530 -9.31 -34.69 -16.77
CA TRP A 530 -9.34 -33.37 -16.16
C TRP A 530 -8.68 -32.35 -17.06
N ASP A 531 -9.12 -31.10 -16.93
CA ASP A 531 -8.50 -29.92 -17.52
C ASP A 531 -8.51 -28.79 -16.49
N LYS A 532 -7.65 -27.78 -16.72
CA LYS A 532 -7.44 -26.62 -15.86
C LYS A 532 -8.72 -25.79 -15.81
N GLY A 533 -9.35 -25.71 -14.64
CA GLY A 533 -10.56 -24.94 -14.39
C GLY A 533 -10.28 -23.45 -14.13
N GLU A 534 -11.32 -22.71 -13.78
CA GLU A 534 -11.21 -21.31 -13.37
C GLU A 534 -10.50 -21.20 -12.01
N ILE A 535 -9.69 -20.15 -11.84
CA ILE A 535 -9.08 -19.82 -10.56
C ILE A 535 -9.81 -18.61 -9.94
N GLU A 536 -10.33 -18.81 -8.73
CA GLU A 536 -11.17 -17.86 -7.99
C GLU A 536 -10.49 -17.38 -6.71
N GLU A 537 -10.95 -16.27 -6.13
CA GLU A 537 -10.48 -15.77 -4.85
C GLU A 537 -10.97 -16.67 -3.69
N ASP A 538 -10.08 -17.07 -2.77
CA ASP A 538 -10.51 -17.81 -1.57
C ASP A 538 -11.07 -16.87 -0.50
N LEU A 539 -12.33 -16.45 -0.68
CA LEU A 539 -13.03 -15.61 0.28
C LEU A 539 -13.43 -16.33 1.59
N GLN A 540 -13.08 -17.61 1.76
CA GLN A 540 -13.31 -18.35 3.01
C GLN A 540 -12.10 -18.22 3.94
N ASN A 541 -10.88 -18.40 3.42
CA ASN A 541 -9.64 -18.27 4.23
C ASN A 541 -8.99 -16.89 4.15
N TRP A 542 -9.25 -16.12 3.08
CA TRP A 542 -8.67 -14.80 2.85
C TRP A 542 -9.70 -13.68 2.91
N SER A 543 -9.27 -12.52 3.40
CA SER A 543 -10.06 -11.31 3.27
C SER A 543 -10.14 -10.87 1.80
N PRO A 544 -11.23 -10.20 1.37
CA PRO A 544 -11.18 -9.36 0.19
C PRO A 544 -10.02 -8.35 0.26
N TRP A 545 -9.64 -7.81 -0.89
CA TRP A 545 -8.75 -6.65 -0.97
C TRP A 545 -9.31 -5.46 -0.19
N SER A 546 -8.46 -4.77 0.55
CA SER A 546 -8.81 -3.56 1.30
C SER A 546 -9.33 -2.44 0.38
N SER A 547 -9.98 -1.44 0.98
CA SER A 547 -10.06 -0.14 0.31
C SER A 547 -8.65 0.42 0.03
N PRO A 548 -8.50 1.31 -0.96
CA PRO A 548 -7.30 2.12 -1.15
C PRO A 548 -6.76 2.70 0.16
N TYR A 549 -5.46 2.60 0.37
CA TYR A 549 -4.78 3.34 1.43
C TYR A 549 -4.71 4.84 1.09
N GLN A 550 -4.69 5.67 2.13
CA GLN A 550 -4.45 7.11 2.06
C GLN A 550 -3.48 7.49 3.19
N GLY A 551 -2.52 8.38 2.92
CA GLY A 551 -1.57 8.84 3.93
C GLY A 551 -0.43 7.87 4.22
N GLY A 552 -0.20 6.84 3.41
CA GLY A 552 0.93 5.93 3.59
C GLY A 552 2.26 6.55 3.13
N GLU A 553 2.19 7.54 2.26
CA GLU A 553 3.25 8.46 1.85
C GLU A 553 3.67 9.46 2.96
N LEU A 554 2.89 9.55 4.06
CA LEU A 554 3.15 10.46 5.18
C LEU A 554 4.01 9.80 6.26
N ALA A 555 4.71 10.63 7.05
CA ALA A 555 5.54 10.16 8.15
C ALA A 555 4.70 9.41 9.20
N GLY A 556 5.06 8.14 9.47
CA GLY A 556 4.33 7.24 10.36
C GLY A 556 3.28 6.37 9.66
N GLY A 557 3.04 6.59 8.36
CA GLY A 557 2.15 5.77 7.54
C GLY A 557 0.68 5.79 7.96
N THR A 558 -0.03 4.76 7.53
CA THR A 558 -1.48 4.60 7.71
C THR A 558 -1.80 3.19 8.24
N PRO A 559 -2.75 3.02 9.18
CA PRO A 559 -3.10 1.71 9.74
C PRO A 559 -3.46 0.66 8.69
N VAL A 560 -2.91 -0.55 8.79
CA VAL A 560 -3.34 -1.68 7.93
C VAL A 560 -4.83 -1.93 8.10
N LEU A 561 -5.56 -1.94 6.98
CA LEU A 561 -7.02 -2.06 6.91
C LEU A 561 -7.51 -3.50 6.76
N SER A 562 -6.62 -4.43 6.43
CA SER A 562 -6.95 -5.87 6.37
C SER A 562 -7.07 -6.48 7.77
N PRO A 563 -7.94 -7.49 7.97
CA PRO A 563 -8.15 -8.11 9.28
C PRO A 563 -6.86 -8.66 9.91
N GLY A 564 -6.74 -8.49 11.23
CA GLY A 564 -5.67 -9.07 12.03
C GLY A 564 -6.18 -9.53 13.40
N PRO A 565 -5.46 -10.42 14.10
CA PRO A 565 -4.19 -11.03 13.69
C PRO A 565 -4.36 -12.07 12.59
N ARG A 566 -3.39 -12.14 11.67
CA ARG A 566 -3.32 -13.16 10.59
C ARG A 566 -1.87 -13.53 10.33
N ARG A 567 -1.62 -14.76 9.88
CA ARG A 567 -0.26 -15.28 9.61
C ARG A 567 0.25 -14.82 8.25
N TYR A 568 -0.67 -14.69 7.30
CA TYR A 568 -0.37 -14.40 5.91
C TYR A 568 -0.89 -13.01 5.53
N ILE A 569 -0.07 -12.25 4.80
CA ILE A 569 -0.46 -10.97 4.19
C ILE A 569 0.02 -10.92 2.73
N GLN A 570 -0.74 -10.23 1.89
CA GLN A 570 -0.39 -9.91 0.52
C GLN A 570 -0.78 -8.46 0.25
N PHE A 571 0.03 -7.72 -0.52
CA PHE A 571 -0.32 -6.38 -0.96
C PHE A 571 -0.40 -6.31 -2.48
N SER A 572 -1.09 -5.29 -2.99
CA SER A 572 -1.11 -4.92 -4.39
C SER A 572 -0.85 -3.43 -4.53
N VAL A 573 -0.23 -3.07 -5.65
CA VAL A 573 0.10 -1.69 -6.03
C VAL A 573 -0.40 -1.50 -7.45
N ASP A 574 -1.48 -0.74 -7.61
CA ASP A 574 -1.90 -0.24 -8.93
C ASP A 574 -1.12 1.03 -9.25
N PHE A 575 -0.70 1.16 -10.50
CA PHE A 575 -0.23 2.42 -11.08
C PHE A 575 -1.19 2.83 -12.19
N LEU A 576 -1.64 4.08 -12.15
CA LEU A 576 -2.52 4.69 -13.13
C LEU A 576 -1.84 5.95 -13.68
N ASN A 577 -1.23 5.85 -14.86
CA ASN A 577 -0.55 6.95 -15.53
C ASN A 577 -1.52 7.69 -16.46
N THR A 578 -1.51 9.02 -16.42
CA THR A 578 -2.28 9.88 -17.35
C THR A 578 -1.46 10.27 -18.57
N GLU A 579 -0.14 10.31 -18.43
CA GLU A 579 0.84 10.67 -19.47
C GLU A 579 1.65 9.44 -19.91
N ILE A 580 2.04 9.39 -21.19
CA ILE A 580 2.87 8.28 -21.72
C ILE A 580 4.33 8.41 -21.29
N ASP A 581 4.82 9.63 -21.08
CA ASP A 581 6.23 9.90 -20.79
C ASP A 581 6.49 10.17 -19.29
N ALA A 582 5.49 10.01 -18.41
CA ALA A 582 5.65 10.22 -16.96
C ALA A 582 4.95 9.13 -16.12
N THR A 583 5.50 8.84 -14.95
CA THR A 583 4.95 7.86 -14.01
C THR A 583 5.39 8.13 -12.57
N LYS A 584 4.77 7.47 -11.60
CA LYS A 584 5.32 7.34 -10.24
C LYS A 584 6.05 6.01 -10.08
N VAL A 585 7.14 6.05 -9.34
CA VAL A 585 7.94 4.90 -8.90
C VAL A 585 7.73 4.75 -7.41
N LEU A 586 7.36 3.56 -6.97
CA LEU A 586 7.47 3.16 -5.57
C LEU A 586 8.93 2.75 -5.36
N GLU A 587 9.61 3.27 -4.33
CA GLU A 587 11.01 2.92 -4.02
C GLU A 587 11.12 2.01 -2.80
N GLN A 588 10.21 2.21 -1.84
CA GLN A 588 10.15 1.45 -0.61
C GLN A 588 8.70 1.27 -0.20
N LEU A 589 8.33 0.07 0.24
CA LEU A 589 7.10 -0.19 0.99
C LEU A 589 7.46 -0.83 2.32
N SER A 590 6.80 -0.42 3.40
CA SER A 590 7.06 -0.88 4.75
C SER A 590 5.75 -1.26 5.43
N ILE A 591 5.68 -2.48 5.98
CA ILE A 591 4.54 -2.95 6.78
C ILE A 591 5.04 -3.32 8.17
N GLU A 592 4.63 -2.57 9.18
CA GLU A 592 4.89 -2.91 10.58
C GLU A 592 4.08 -4.14 10.99
N TYR A 593 4.67 -5.04 11.78
CA TYR A 593 3.95 -6.12 12.44
C TYR A 593 4.41 -6.35 13.87
N LEU A 594 3.53 -6.98 14.64
CA LEU A 594 3.79 -7.43 16.00
C LEU A 594 3.63 -8.95 16.06
N LEU A 595 4.76 -9.64 16.25
CA LEU A 595 4.83 -11.07 16.42
C LEU A 595 5.49 -11.45 17.76
N PRO A 596 4.94 -12.42 18.51
CA PRO A 596 3.51 -12.80 18.53
C PRO A 596 2.60 -11.60 18.89
N PRO A 597 1.28 -11.67 18.65
CA PRO A 597 0.34 -10.57 18.84
C PRO A 597 -0.05 -10.41 20.31
N ILE A 598 -0.74 -9.33 20.65
CA ILE A 598 -1.23 -9.06 22.01
C ILE A 598 -2.26 -10.12 22.44
N ALA A 599 -3.20 -10.46 21.55
CA ALA A 599 -4.24 -11.47 21.72
C ALA A 599 -4.61 -12.07 20.35
N GLU A 600 -5.30 -13.21 20.30
CA GLU A 600 -5.84 -13.75 19.05
C GLU A 600 -6.93 -12.86 18.45
N GLU A 601 -7.70 -12.21 19.32
CA GLU A 601 -8.85 -11.40 18.97
C GLU A 601 -9.11 -10.45 20.14
N LEU A 602 -9.43 -9.19 19.86
CA LEU A 602 -9.92 -8.24 20.84
C LEU A 602 -11.31 -7.79 20.40
N VAL A 603 -12.36 -8.38 20.98
CA VAL A 603 -13.74 -7.97 20.70
C VAL A 603 -14.16 -6.95 21.74
N ALA A 604 -14.70 -5.81 21.32
CA ALA A 604 -15.15 -4.78 22.23
C ALA A 604 -16.56 -4.26 21.95
N GLU A 605 -17.22 -3.82 23.01
CA GLU A 605 -18.47 -3.07 22.96
C GLU A 605 -18.53 -2.01 24.06
N ILE A 606 -19.48 -1.10 23.89
CA ILE A 606 -19.83 -0.08 24.87
C ILE A 606 -21.29 -0.24 25.29
N TYR A 607 -21.62 0.12 26.52
CA TYR A 607 -22.98 0.21 27.04
C TYR A 607 -23.10 1.41 28.00
N PRO A 608 -24.20 2.17 28.01
CA PRO A 608 -25.37 2.08 27.13
C PRO A 608 -25.08 2.55 25.68
N ARG A 609 -25.89 2.09 24.73
CA ARG A 609 -25.74 2.41 23.28
C ARG A 609 -26.82 3.35 22.72
N GLU A 610 -27.82 3.68 23.51
CA GLU A 610 -28.77 4.76 23.24
C GLU A 610 -28.83 5.65 24.48
N VAL A 611 -28.59 6.96 24.32
CA VAL A 611 -28.46 7.90 25.44
C VAL A 611 -29.19 9.21 25.17
N GLU A 612 -29.75 9.81 26.23
CA GLU A 612 -30.25 11.18 26.19
C GLU A 612 -29.10 12.17 25.99
N VAL A 613 -29.39 13.32 25.38
CA VAL A 613 -28.40 14.37 25.14
C VAL A 613 -28.14 15.16 26.43
N PHE A 614 -26.95 15.76 26.54
CA PHE A 614 -26.55 16.75 27.57
C PHE A 614 -26.20 16.23 28.97
N GLU A 615 -26.78 15.12 29.41
CA GLU A 615 -26.42 14.55 30.71
C GLU A 615 -25.05 13.83 30.66
N PRO A 616 -24.29 13.83 31.77
CA PRO A 616 -23.20 12.88 31.98
C PRO A 616 -23.72 11.45 31.90
N VAL A 617 -23.07 10.60 31.10
CA VAL A 617 -23.43 9.18 30.97
C VAL A 617 -22.33 8.33 31.58
N ASP A 618 -22.73 7.38 32.42
CA ASP A 618 -21.89 6.29 32.93
C ASP A 618 -21.76 5.21 31.84
N PHE A 619 -20.58 5.12 31.22
CA PHE A 619 -20.28 4.09 30.21
C PHE A 619 -19.50 2.93 30.82
N THR A 620 -19.85 1.71 30.44
CA THR A 620 -18.99 0.53 30.54
C THR A 620 -18.46 0.20 29.16
N TYR A 621 -17.13 0.25 28.99
CA TYR A 621 -16.43 -0.26 27.82
C TYR A 621 -15.85 -1.62 28.16
N ALA A 622 -16.25 -2.67 27.43
CA ALA A 622 -15.81 -4.04 27.66
C ALA A 622 -14.95 -4.53 26.50
N VAL A 623 -13.84 -5.21 26.81
CA VAL A 623 -12.89 -5.74 25.84
C VAL A 623 -12.58 -7.19 26.19
N ARG A 624 -13.11 -8.13 25.40
CA ARG A 624 -12.84 -9.55 25.52
C ARG A 624 -11.65 -9.92 24.64
N ALA A 625 -10.55 -10.30 25.30
CA ALA A 625 -9.34 -10.78 24.67
C ALA A 625 -9.33 -12.30 24.59
N LYS A 626 -9.33 -12.85 23.38
CA LYS A 626 -9.18 -14.29 23.13
C LYS A 626 -7.70 -14.66 23.13
N MET A 627 -7.32 -15.71 23.86
CA MET A 627 -5.93 -16.08 24.13
C MET A 627 -5.78 -17.62 24.17
N GLU A 628 -6.19 -18.33 23.11
CA GLU A 628 -6.12 -19.79 23.07
C GLU A 628 -4.71 -20.30 22.70
N PHE A 629 -4.03 -19.74 21.70
CA PHE A 629 -2.68 -20.17 21.31
C PHE A 629 -1.60 -19.65 22.28
N ALA A 630 -0.56 -20.47 22.48
CA ALA A 630 0.55 -20.12 23.35
C ALA A 630 1.42 -19.02 22.73
N GLY A 631 1.95 -18.11 23.55
CA GLY A 631 2.90 -17.08 23.13
C GLY A 631 2.31 -15.69 22.90
N VAL A 632 0.99 -15.49 22.93
CA VAL A 632 0.41 -14.12 22.90
C VAL A 632 1.01 -13.24 24.00
N LYS A 633 1.35 -12.00 23.66
CA LYS A 633 2.11 -11.08 24.53
C LYS A 633 1.28 -10.52 25.70
N GLY A 634 -0.04 -10.46 25.53
CA GLY A 634 -0.90 -9.72 26.46
C GLY A 634 -0.69 -8.22 26.38
N PHE A 635 -1.37 -7.49 27.26
CA PHE A 635 -1.37 -6.02 27.27
C PHE A 635 -1.59 -5.48 28.69
N ASP A 636 -1.03 -4.32 28.97
CA ASP A 636 -1.13 -3.62 30.26
C ASP A 636 -1.80 -2.24 30.13
N THR A 637 -2.02 -1.79 28.89
CA THR A 637 -2.48 -0.44 28.57
C THR A 637 -3.64 -0.53 27.58
N PHE A 638 -4.65 0.33 27.75
CA PHE A 638 -5.75 0.46 26.80
C PHE A 638 -6.07 1.93 26.54
N GLU A 639 -6.20 2.26 25.26
CA GLU A 639 -6.64 3.57 24.78
C GLU A 639 -8.06 3.47 24.23
N ILE A 640 -8.92 4.39 24.67
CA ILE A 640 -10.26 4.61 24.09
C ILE A 640 -10.22 5.97 23.38
N LEU A 641 -10.52 5.98 22.08
CA LEU A 641 -10.75 7.21 21.32
C LEU A 641 -12.16 7.73 21.62
N THR A 642 -12.24 9.00 21.99
CA THR A 642 -13.46 9.70 22.39
C THR A 642 -13.69 10.94 21.52
N THR A 643 -14.93 11.41 21.42
CA THR A 643 -15.26 12.65 20.69
C THR A 643 -15.29 13.89 21.59
N SER A 644 -15.15 13.71 22.90
CA SER A 644 -14.96 14.76 23.89
C SER A 644 -14.14 14.22 25.07
N ARG A 645 -13.62 15.12 25.91
CA ARG A 645 -12.89 14.76 27.13
C ARG A 645 -13.80 13.95 28.06
N VAL A 646 -13.32 12.81 28.56
CA VAL A 646 -14.04 12.08 29.61
C VAL A 646 -14.11 12.91 30.89
N LEU A 647 -15.23 12.82 31.61
CA LEU A 647 -15.51 13.55 32.85
C LEU A 647 -14.91 12.84 34.07
N GLY A 648 -14.66 11.54 33.99
CA GLY A 648 -14.11 10.75 35.07
C GLY A 648 -13.85 9.30 34.66
N ILE A 649 -13.02 8.61 35.44
CA ILE A 649 -12.79 7.17 35.32
C ILE A 649 -13.07 6.58 36.70
N ASP A 650 -14.05 5.69 36.78
CA ASP A 650 -14.66 5.27 38.03
C ASP A 650 -14.14 3.92 38.50
N LYS A 651 -14.04 2.93 37.58
CA LYS A 651 -13.56 1.59 37.91
C LYS A 651 -12.90 0.89 36.73
N ILE A 652 -11.88 0.09 37.00
CA ILE A 652 -11.32 -0.88 36.05
C ILE A 652 -11.46 -2.29 36.67
N GLU A 653 -11.92 -3.26 35.88
CA GLU A 653 -12.11 -4.65 36.30
C GLU A 653 -11.48 -5.60 35.27
N ILE A 654 -10.73 -6.62 35.71
CA ILE A 654 -10.09 -7.64 34.89
C ILE A 654 -10.61 -9.00 35.34
N TRP A 655 -11.16 -9.76 34.40
CA TRP A 655 -11.73 -11.09 34.63
C TRP A 655 -11.06 -12.14 33.73
N GLU A 656 -10.94 -13.36 34.24
CA GLU A 656 -10.75 -14.58 33.47
C GLU A 656 -12.13 -15.21 33.27
N LEU A 657 -12.56 -15.36 32.01
CA LEU A 657 -13.90 -15.86 31.70
C LEU A 657 -14.01 -17.38 31.97
N PRO A 658 -15.17 -17.87 32.45
CA PRO A 658 -16.46 -17.17 32.45
C PRO A 658 -16.74 -16.24 33.65
N ASP A 659 -16.17 -16.47 34.83
CA ASP A 659 -16.67 -15.87 36.08
C ASP A 659 -15.62 -15.54 37.16
N ARG A 660 -14.32 -15.60 36.85
CA ARG A 660 -13.25 -15.36 37.83
C ARG A 660 -12.71 -13.93 37.76
N LEU A 661 -12.98 -13.12 38.78
CA LEU A 661 -12.33 -11.82 38.94
C LEU A 661 -10.83 -12.01 39.24
N ILE A 662 -9.97 -11.31 38.51
CA ILE A 662 -8.49 -11.35 38.64
C ILE A 662 -7.98 -10.10 39.35
N ALA A 663 -8.44 -8.93 38.92
CA ALA A 663 -8.11 -7.66 39.57
C ALA A 663 -9.24 -6.64 39.42
N GLU A 664 -9.41 -5.75 40.38
CA GLU A 664 -10.27 -4.58 40.27
C GLU A 664 -9.68 -3.37 40.99
N GLN A 665 -9.95 -2.18 40.45
CA GLN A 665 -9.62 -0.93 41.11
C GLN A 665 -10.75 0.07 40.94
N GLU A 666 -11.32 0.51 42.06
CA GLU A 666 -12.13 1.73 42.10
C GLU A 666 -11.19 2.94 42.09
N LEU A 667 -11.32 3.76 41.06
CA LEU A 667 -10.55 4.99 40.88
C LEU A 667 -11.36 6.20 41.36
N ASN A 668 -12.67 6.21 41.10
CA ASN A 668 -13.61 7.29 41.45
C ASN A 668 -13.03 8.69 41.12
N ALA A 669 -12.32 8.78 39.99
CA ALA A 669 -11.47 9.90 39.63
C ALA A 669 -12.24 10.88 38.73
N GLU A 670 -12.34 12.15 39.13
CA GLU A 670 -12.94 13.20 38.32
C GLU A 670 -11.85 13.89 37.47
N VAL A 671 -12.12 14.08 36.18
CA VAL A 671 -11.20 14.79 35.28
C VAL A 671 -11.51 16.28 35.34
N VAL A 672 -10.53 17.04 35.81
CA VAL A 672 -10.60 18.50 35.91
C VAL A 672 -9.54 19.15 35.04
N SER A 673 -9.70 20.44 34.76
CA SER A 673 -8.59 21.25 34.24
C SER A 673 -7.73 21.75 35.40
N ASP A 674 -6.41 21.73 35.22
CA ASP A 674 -5.48 22.49 36.04
C ASP A 674 -5.47 23.99 35.70
N ALA A 675 -4.53 24.74 36.27
CA ALA A 675 -4.42 26.19 36.09
C ALA A 675 -3.97 26.59 34.66
N ASP A 676 -3.28 25.69 33.95
CA ASP A 676 -2.74 25.91 32.60
C ASP A 676 -3.66 25.31 31.50
N GLY A 677 -4.77 24.68 31.90
CA GLY A 677 -5.80 24.11 31.01
C GLY A 677 -5.61 22.63 30.67
N PHE A 678 -4.52 22.00 31.12
CA PHE A 678 -4.28 20.57 30.91
C PHE A 678 -5.20 19.72 31.79
N ALA A 679 -5.36 18.45 31.44
CA ALA A 679 -6.15 17.51 32.22
C ALA A 679 -5.39 17.07 33.47
N ALA A 680 -6.08 17.10 34.61
CA ALA A 680 -5.63 16.63 35.91
C ALA A 680 -6.73 15.79 36.55
N ILE A 681 -6.37 14.99 37.55
CA ILE A 681 -7.30 14.16 38.31
C ILE A 681 -7.64 14.84 39.63
N GLN A 682 -8.92 14.94 39.95
CA GLN A 682 -9.42 15.27 41.27
C GLN A 682 -9.97 14.01 41.94
N THR A 683 -9.44 13.68 43.11
CA THR A 683 -9.83 12.51 43.91
C THR A 683 -11.01 12.82 44.84
N PRO A 684 -11.73 11.81 45.36
CA PRO A 684 -12.91 12.01 46.21
C PRO A 684 -12.69 12.80 47.51
N ASP A 685 -11.43 12.90 47.98
CA ASP A 685 -11.02 13.73 49.10
C ASP A 685 -10.83 15.22 48.74
N GLY A 686 -11.00 15.56 47.46
CA GLY A 686 -10.87 16.90 46.90
C GLY A 686 -9.45 17.27 46.45
N ASN A 687 -8.45 16.40 46.65
CA ASN A 687 -7.07 16.66 46.23
C ASN A 687 -6.94 16.60 44.70
N ARG A 688 -5.97 17.34 44.17
CA ARG A 688 -5.69 17.41 42.72
C ARG A 688 -4.31 16.83 42.43
N HIS A 689 -4.25 15.97 41.43
CA HIS A 689 -3.08 15.23 41.01
C HIS A 689 -2.82 15.45 39.51
N PRO A 690 -1.58 15.69 39.08
CA PRO A 690 -1.24 15.75 37.66
C PRO A 690 -1.36 14.36 37.01
N LEU A 691 -1.50 14.31 35.69
CA LEU A 691 -1.32 13.09 34.92
C LEU A 691 0.19 12.83 34.65
N PRO A 692 0.65 11.57 34.64
CA PRO A 692 -0.10 10.34 34.92
C PRO A 692 -0.43 10.20 36.42
N TYR A 693 -1.67 9.79 36.72
CA TYR A 693 -2.13 9.54 38.09
C TYR A 693 -2.19 8.03 38.36
N ALA A 694 -1.35 7.55 39.28
CA ALA A 694 -1.26 6.14 39.65
C ALA A 694 -1.87 5.86 41.03
N VAL A 695 -2.47 4.67 41.16
CA VAL A 695 -2.97 4.11 42.42
C VAL A 695 -2.25 2.79 42.67
N GLU A 696 -1.50 2.74 43.77
CA GLU A 696 -0.89 1.51 44.27
C GLU A 696 -1.98 0.58 44.80
N SER A 697 -1.95 -0.69 44.38
CA SER A 697 -2.89 -1.73 44.82
C SER A 697 -2.13 -3.03 45.09
N GLU A 698 -2.63 -3.86 46.01
CA GLU A 698 -2.06 -5.20 46.26
C GLU A 698 -2.12 -6.11 45.02
N GLN A 699 -2.96 -5.76 44.04
CA GLN A 699 -3.13 -6.46 42.77
C GLN A 699 -2.24 -5.89 41.64
N GLY A 700 -1.44 -4.85 41.91
CA GLY A 700 -0.56 -4.15 40.97
C GLY A 700 -1.08 -2.77 40.57
N ASP A 701 -0.21 -1.96 39.97
CA ASP A 701 -0.49 -0.54 39.73
C ASP A 701 -1.54 -0.30 38.65
N PHE A 702 -2.55 0.52 38.99
CA PHE A 702 -3.48 1.11 38.02
C PHE A 702 -3.09 2.56 37.78
N THR A 703 -3.22 3.07 36.56
CA THR A 703 -2.80 4.43 36.21
C THR A 703 -3.72 5.05 35.17
N ILE A 704 -4.21 6.25 35.41
CA ILE A 704 -4.77 7.10 34.36
C ILE A 704 -3.58 7.82 33.73
N GLN A 705 -3.16 7.38 32.55
CA GLN A 705 -1.90 7.78 31.93
C GLN A 705 -2.03 9.09 31.15
N ALA A 706 -3.11 9.25 30.40
CA ALA A 706 -3.43 10.48 29.69
C ALA A 706 -4.94 10.65 29.51
N VAL A 707 -5.40 11.90 29.50
CA VAL A 707 -6.76 12.28 29.13
C VAL A 707 -6.67 13.51 28.23
N THR A 708 -7.28 13.45 27.05
CA THR A 708 -7.39 14.58 26.11
C THR A 708 -8.83 14.76 25.66
N ASP A 709 -9.09 15.75 24.80
CA ASP A 709 -10.40 15.92 24.17
C ASP A 709 -10.74 14.84 23.13
N ARG A 710 -9.78 13.95 22.81
CA ARG A 710 -9.89 12.92 21.76
C ARG A 710 -9.63 11.48 22.24
N ASN A 711 -9.08 11.29 23.43
CA ASN A 711 -8.80 9.96 23.97
C ASN A 711 -8.66 9.95 25.51
N VAL A 712 -8.77 8.74 26.06
CA VAL A 712 -8.30 8.39 27.41
C VAL A 712 -7.40 7.16 27.31
N ILE A 713 -6.27 7.19 28.02
CA ILE A 713 -5.30 6.09 28.09
C ILE A 713 -5.19 5.66 29.55
N VAL A 714 -5.47 4.38 29.83
CA VAL A 714 -5.33 3.77 31.15
C VAL A 714 -4.33 2.61 31.12
N ARG A 715 -3.58 2.45 32.20
CA ARG A 715 -2.68 1.32 32.45
C ARG A 715 -3.16 0.54 33.67
N PHE A 716 -2.92 -0.76 33.68
CA PHE A 716 -3.38 -1.74 34.67
C PHE A 716 -2.40 -2.93 34.71
N PRO A 717 -2.50 -3.84 35.69
CA PRO A 717 -1.70 -5.06 35.73
C PRO A 717 -1.84 -5.87 34.44
N GLN A 718 -0.72 -6.30 33.85
CA GLN A 718 -0.70 -6.92 32.52
C GLN A 718 -1.65 -8.12 32.42
N ILE A 719 -2.60 -8.03 31.49
CA ILE A 719 -3.50 -9.12 31.10
C ILE A 719 -2.69 -10.12 30.29
N THR A 720 -2.44 -11.30 30.88
CA THR A 720 -1.68 -12.40 30.27
C THR A 720 -2.59 -13.59 29.93
N ARG A 721 -2.09 -14.48 29.08
CA ARG A 721 -2.80 -15.71 28.68
C ARG A 721 -3.08 -16.62 29.90
N PRO A 722 -4.33 -17.13 30.07
CA PRO A 722 -4.65 -18.17 31.03
C PRO A 722 -3.79 -19.45 30.91
N GLU A 723 -3.65 -20.21 32.00
CA GLU A 723 -3.05 -21.55 31.95
C GLU A 723 -3.95 -22.47 31.12
N GLY A 724 -3.37 -23.27 30.21
CA GLY A 724 -4.14 -24.06 29.24
C GLY A 724 -4.69 -23.27 28.04
N GLY A 725 -5.13 -22.02 28.25
CA GLY A 725 -5.70 -21.12 27.23
C GLY A 725 -7.10 -20.66 27.63
N GLY A 726 -7.57 -19.57 27.04
CA GLY A 726 -8.93 -19.08 27.31
C GLY A 726 -9.13 -17.62 26.94
N GLN A 727 -9.98 -16.93 27.70
CA GLN A 727 -10.42 -15.57 27.38
C GLN A 727 -10.36 -14.68 28.62
N MET A 728 -9.81 -13.48 28.44
CA MET A 728 -9.75 -12.44 29.46
C MET A 728 -10.74 -11.33 29.10
N LEU A 729 -11.30 -10.65 30.10
CA LEU A 729 -12.25 -9.55 29.91
C LEU A 729 -11.82 -8.34 30.75
N LEU A 730 -11.54 -7.24 30.07
CA LEU A 730 -11.32 -5.93 30.67
C LEU A 730 -12.61 -5.13 30.62
N LYS A 731 -13.05 -4.55 31.75
CA LYS A 731 -14.12 -3.55 31.81
C LYS A 731 -13.55 -2.23 32.32
N ILE A 732 -13.78 -1.15 31.58
CA ILE A 732 -13.44 0.22 31.97
C ILE A 732 -14.75 0.98 32.15
N LYS A 733 -15.02 1.46 33.36
CA LYS A 733 -16.19 2.28 33.70
C LYS A 733 -15.76 3.73 33.78
N PHE A 734 -16.34 4.57 32.94
CA PHE A 734 -15.97 5.98 32.80
C PHE A 734 -17.19 6.85 32.52
N ARG A 735 -17.10 8.13 32.90
CA ARG A 735 -18.15 9.13 32.65
C ARG A 735 -17.81 10.00 31.45
N GLY A 736 -18.77 10.24 30.57
CA GLY A 736 -18.57 11.03 29.35
C GLY A 736 -19.82 11.79 28.91
N ARG A 737 -19.72 12.47 27.76
CA ARG A 737 -20.83 13.14 27.07
C ARG A 737 -20.88 12.74 25.60
N VAL A 738 -22.09 12.60 25.07
CA VAL A 738 -22.35 12.34 23.65
C VAL A 738 -22.89 13.62 23.01
N LEU A 739 -22.12 14.17 22.07
CA LEU A 739 -22.40 15.46 21.41
C LEU A 739 -22.78 15.30 19.92
N LEU A 740 -22.73 14.07 19.41
CA LEU A 740 -23.07 13.70 18.03
C LEU A 740 -24.14 12.61 18.03
N PHE A 741 -25.08 12.68 17.08
CA PHE A 741 -26.17 11.70 16.92
C PHE A 741 -25.68 10.25 16.87
N SER A 742 -24.49 10.03 16.30
CA SER A 742 -23.78 8.76 16.29
C SER A 742 -22.33 9.01 16.67
N THR A 743 -21.88 8.39 17.76
CA THR A 743 -20.53 8.52 18.33
C THR A 743 -19.86 7.15 18.37
N LEU A 744 -18.65 7.04 17.85
CA LEU A 744 -17.92 5.78 17.69
C LEU A 744 -16.71 5.72 18.63
N PHE A 745 -16.76 4.84 19.63
CA PHE A 745 -15.69 4.67 20.63
C PHE A 745 -14.72 3.56 20.19
N ARG A 746 -13.77 3.90 19.32
CA ARG A 746 -12.70 2.97 18.92
C ARG A 746 -11.74 2.73 20.08
N GLY A 747 -11.16 1.53 20.16
CA GLY A 747 -10.20 1.17 21.19
C GLY A 747 -8.97 0.45 20.64
N GLN A 748 -7.86 0.51 21.38
CA GLN A 748 -6.66 -0.28 21.10
C GLN A 748 -5.92 -0.66 22.37
N ALA A 749 -5.48 -1.91 22.43
CA ALA A 749 -4.62 -2.45 23.46
C ALA A 749 -3.15 -2.20 23.13
N VAL A 750 -2.36 -1.94 24.15
CA VAL A 750 -0.91 -1.66 24.08
C VAL A 750 -0.19 -2.41 25.18
N LEU A 751 1.01 -2.94 24.90
CA LEU A 751 1.91 -3.48 25.90
C LEU A 751 3.03 -2.46 26.16
N SER A 752 2.97 -1.74 27.29
CA SER A 752 3.82 -0.58 27.57
C SER A 752 5.31 -0.90 27.67
N SER A 753 5.66 -2.15 27.99
CA SER A 753 7.04 -2.65 27.97
C SER A 753 7.61 -2.83 26.55
N GLN A 754 6.78 -2.75 25.51
CA GLN A 754 7.19 -2.88 24.12
C GLN A 754 6.63 -1.73 23.26
N ALA A 755 7.51 -0.78 22.89
CA ALA A 755 7.15 0.39 22.10
C ALA A 755 6.36 0.01 20.83
N GLY A 756 5.27 0.74 20.56
CA GLY A 756 4.36 0.59 19.42
C GLY A 756 3.76 -0.81 19.21
N SER A 757 3.80 -1.69 20.20
CA SER A 757 2.93 -2.86 20.24
C SER A 757 1.47 -2.41 20.37
N ILE A 758 0.73 -2.43 19.26
CA ILE A 758 -0.67 -1.95 19.21
C ILE A 758 -1.53 -3.04 18.58
N GLN A 759 -2.63 -3.40 19.25
CA GLN A 759 -3.69 -4.22 18.66
C GLN A 759 -5.04 -3.54 18.82
N ARG A 760 -5.68 -3.28 17.68
CA ARG A 760 -6.97 -2.59 17.60
C ARG A 760 -8.11 -3.57 17.85
N ILE A 761 -9.21 -3.07 18.40
CA ILE A 761 -10.41 -3.89 18.66
C ILE A 761 -11.27 -4.09 17.40
N SER A 762 -12.03 -5.17 17.41
CA SER A 762 -13.18 -5.42 16.53
C SER A 762 -14.48 -5.17 17.31
N ALA A 763 -15.47 -4.53 16.69
CA ALA A 763 -16.76 -4.32 17.33
C ALA A 763 -17.57 -5.62 17.38
N GLY A 764 -18.11 -5.98 18.54
CA GLY A 764 -18.95 -7.17 18.69
C GLY A 764 -19.26 -7.49 20.15
N ASN A 765 -20.00 -8.58 20.40
CA ASN A 765 -20.34 -9.01 21.76
C ASN A 765 -19.09 -9.47 22.53
N ALA A 766 -18.74 -8.71 23.57
CA ALA A 766 -17.66 -8.94 24.51
C ALA A 766 -18.18 -9.62 25.79
N ASP A 767 -19.25 -9.10 26.41
CA ASP A 767 -19.88 -9.66 27.62
C ASP A 767 -21.29 -9.07 27.85
N PHE A 768 -22.08 -9.65 28.76
CA PHE A 768 -23.34 -9.05 29.20
C PHE A 768 -23.10 -7.86 30.15
N LEU A 769 -23.40 -6.64 29.70
CA LEU A 769 -23.08 -5.41 30.41
C LEU A 769 -24.22 -4.80 31.24
N GLY A 770 -25.47 -5.27 31.10
CA GLY A 770 -26.58 -4.81 31.94
C GLY A 770 -27.97 -5.20 31.48
N GLU A 771 -28.98 -4.87 32.29
CA GLU A 771 -30.39 -5.05 31.92
C GLU A 771 -30.73 -4.16 30.71
N GLY A 772 -31.21 -4.77 29.62
CA GLY A 772 -31.44 -4.09 28.34
C GLY A 772 -30.28 -4.22 27.34
N ASP A 773 -29.14 -4.78 27.74
CA ASP A 773 -28.06 -5.12 26.84
C ASP A 773 -28.43 -6.34 25.98
N LEU A 774 -28.59 -6.12 24.67
CA LEU A 774 -28.98 -7.16 23.71
C LEU A 774 -27.76 -7.60 22.88
N PRO A 775 -27.36 -8.88 22.90
CA PRO A 775 -26.24 -9.42 22.12
C PRO A 775 -26.30 -9.15 20.61
N THR A 776 -27.50 -8.99 20.06
CA THR A 776 -27.72 -8.67 18.64
C THR A 776 -27.54 -7.18 18.30
N ALA A 777 -27.40 -6.33 19.32
CA ALA A 777 -27.15 -4.90 19.20
C ALA A 777 -25.76 -4.50 19.72
N SER A 778 -24.90 -5.46 20.10
CA SER A 778 -23.54 -5.24 20.59
C SER A 778 -22.67 -4.45 19.60
N GLY A 779 -21.80 -3.61 20.13
CA GLY A 779 -20.86 -2.81 19.34
C GLY A 779 -20.36 -1.57 20.08
N ILE A 780 -19.55 -0.77 19.38
CA ILE A 780 -18.83 0.39 19.94
C ILE A 780 -19.44 1.75 19.56
N THR A 781 -20.65 1.74 19.01
CA THR A 781 -21.38 2.94 18.59
C THR A 781 -22.43 3.30 19.63
N VAL A 782 -22.44 4.56 20.07
CA VAL A 782 -23.50 5.14 20.90
C VAL A 782 -24.32 6.10 20.05
N LEU A 783 -25.63 5.90 20.05
CA LEU A 783 -26.60 6.77 19.40
C LEU A 783 -27.21 7.73 20.43
N SER A 784 -27.50 8.96 20.00
CA SER A 784 -28.31 9.90 20.77
C SER A 784 -29.40 10.51 19.88
N PRO A 785 -30.57 9.85 19.75
CA PRO A 785 -31.56 10.17 18.73
C PRO A 785 -32.19 11.57 18.84
N ASP A 786 -32.18 12.16 20.03
CA ASP A 786 -32.79 13.46 20.29
C ASP A 786 -31.94 14.65 19.82
N ILE A 787 -30.65 14.44 19.50
CA ILE A 787 -29.80 15.44 18.84
C ILE A 787 -30.44 15.95 17.53
N ASN A 788 -31.09 15.06 16.76
CA ASN A 788 -31.74 15.43 15.51
C ASN A 788 -33.12 16.11 15.69
N LYS A 789 -33.60 16.25 16.94
CA LYS A 789 -34.91 16.84 17.27
C LYS A 789 -34.80 18.22 17.96
N GLY A 790 -33.61 18.63 18.39
CA GLY A 790 -33.36 19.86 19.18
C GLY A 790 -32.70 21.03 18.42
N ASP A 791 -32.26 22.03 19.20
CA ASP A 791 -31.35 23.11 18.77
C ASP A 791 -29.93 22.55 18.51
N LEU A 792 -29.11 23.24 17.69
CA LEU A 792 -27.66 22.94 17.55
C LEU A 792 -26.82 23.25 18.82
N PHE A 793 -27.46 23.66 19.91
CA PHE A 793 -26.83 24.10 21.15
C PHE A 793 -27.10 23.15 22.31
N GLY A 794 -26.03 22.77 23.02
CA GLY A 794 -26.17 22.17 24.35
C GLY A 794 -26.26 23.21 25.44
N SER A 795 -25.37 23.13 26.42
CA SER A 795 -25.27 24.15 27.47
C SER A 795 -24.93 25.52 26.86
N PHE A 796 -25.39 26.58 27.51
CA PHE A 796 -24.96 27.96 27.25
C PHE A 796 -25.14 28.77 28.54
N ALA A 797 -24.03 29.10 29.17
CA ALA A 797 -23.95 29.71 30.49
C ALA A 797 -23.06 30.96 30.49
N VAL A 798 -23.33 31.84 31.44
CA VAL A 798 -22.49 33.02 31.74
C VAL A 798 -22.30 33.05 33.26
N THR A 799 -21.05 32.98 33.71
CA THR A 799 -20.70 32.76 35.11
C THR A 799 -19.54 33.68 35.53
N PRO A 800 -19.69 34.49 36.58
CA PRO A 800 -20.95 34.77 37.30
C PRO A 800 -21.94 35.56 36.42
N GLN A 801 -23.24 35.48 36.75
CA GLN A 801 -24.28 36.27 36.06
C GLN A 801 -24.20 37.78 36.34
N VAL A 802 -23.49 38.18 37.40
CA VAL A 802 -23.17 39.57 37.72
C VAL A 802 -21.71 39.61 38.13
N PHE A 803 -20.95 40.55 37.56
CA PHE A 803 -19.51 40.66 37.78
C PHE A 803 -19.08 42.12 37.97
N THR A 804 -17.91 42.31 38.59
CA THR A 804 -17.40 43.58 39.12
C THR A 804 -16.01 43.86 38.55
N PRO A 805 -15.88 44.55 37.40
CA PRO A 805 -14.59 44.83 36.74
C PRO A 805 -13.81 45.97 37.42
N ASN A 806 -13.59 45.87 38.74
CA ASN A 806 -12.95 46.89 39.59
C ASN A 806 -11.45 46.65 39.82
N SER A 807 -10.89 45.56 39.29
CA SER A 807 -9.51 45.10 39.43
C SER A 807 -9.10 44.79 40.88
N ASP A 808 -9.96 44.10 41.62
CA ASP A 808 -9.69 43.56 42.96
C ASP A 808 -9.40 42.04 42.99
N ASP A 809 -9.28 41.43 41.80
CA ASP A 809 -9.10 40.00 41.53
C ASP A 809 -10.33 39.12 41.90
N ILE A 810 -11.49 39.71 42.23
CA ILE A 810 -12.72 39.01 42.62
C ILE A 810 -13.87 39.35 41.67
N ASN A 811 -14.31 38.36 40.88
CA ASN A 811 -15.37 38.51 39.86
C ASN A 811 -15.08 39.65 38.84
N ASP A 812 -13.81 39.91 38.53
CA ASP A 812 -13.41 40.91 37.53
C ASP A 812 -13.86 40.58 36.09
N THR A 813 -14.19 39.32 35.82
CA THR A 813 -14.65 38.86 34.51
C THR A 813 -15.85 37.93 34.61
N ALA A 814 -16.72 37.97 33.61
CA ALA A 814 -17.73 36.94 33.37
C ALA A 814 -17.22 35.95 32.31
N GLY A 815 -17.12 34.67 32.66
CA GLY A 815 -16.83 33.59 31.72
C GLY A 815 -18.07 33.14 30.98
N ILE A 816 -17.97 32.99 29.66
CA ILE A 816 -18.99 32.42 28.78
C ILE A 816 -18.59 30.96 28.51
N SER A 817 -19.53 30.03 28.56
CA SER A 817 -19.35 28.66 28.08
C SER A 817 -20.54 28.14 27.27
N TYR A 818 -20.28 27.31 26.26
CA TYR A 818 -21.30 26.72 25.40
C TYR A 818 -20.89 25.36 24.80
N ASP A 819 -21.87 24.57 24.36
CA ASP A 819 -21.65 23.34 23.57
C ASP A 819 -22.20 23.47 22.15
N ILE A 820 -21.44 23.02 21.17
CA ILE A 820 -21.85 22.86 19.76
C ILE A 820 -22.13 21.37 19.49
N LEU A 821 -23.24 21.08 18.79
CA LEU A 821 -23.71 19.73 18.50
C LEU A 821 -23.89 19.48 17.00
N ALA A 822 -23.85 18.20 16.62
CA ALA A 822 -24.30 17.71 15.31
C ALA A 822 -23.61 18.32 14.08
N VAL A 823 -22.47 18.99 14.26
CA VAL A 823 -21.68 19.57 13.17
C VAL A 823 -20.51 18.65 12.81
N THR A 824 -20.43 18.27 11.54
CA THR A 824 -19.44 17.33 10.97
C THR A 824 -18.30 18.00 10.18
N ARG A 825 -18.37 19.32 9.98
CA ARG A 825 -17.31 20.17 9.39
C ARG A 825 -17.20 21.48 10.18
N PRO A 826 -16.09 22.25 10.12
CA PRO A 826 -16.02 23.52 10.83
C PRO A 826 -17.12 24.48 10.37
N THR A 827 -17.83 25.10 11.32
CA THR A 827 -18.95 26.04 11.09
C THR A 827 -18.72 27.37 11.78
N ASP A 828 -19.24 28.45 11.18
CA ASP A 828 -19.07 29.80 11.69
C ASP A 828 -19.83 30.02 13.01
N VAL A 829 -19.12 30.57 13.99
CA VAL A 829 -19.62 30.87 15.34
C VAL A 829 -19.32 32.31 15.69
N GLU A 830 -20.29 33.00 16.28
CA GLU A 830 -20.12 34.35 16.82
C GLU A 830 -20.61 34.44 18.26
N VAL A 831 -19.78 35.01 19.14
CA VAL A 831 -20.15 35.41 20.51
C VAL A 831 -19.98 36.92 20.63
N LYS A 832 -21.10 37.63 20.86
CA LYS A 832 -21.17 39.09 20.87
C LYS A 832 -21.91 39.60 22.10
N VAL A 833 -21.46 40.73 22.64
CA VAL A 833 -22.10 41.46 23.74
C VAL A 833 -22.92 42.60 23.17
N PHE A 834 -24.15 42.77 23.66
CA PHE A 834 -25.06 43.85 23.31
C PHE A 834 -25.55 44.58 24.57
N ASP A 835 -25.82 45.88 24.47
CA ASP A 835 -26.63 46.57 25.48
C ASP A 835 -28.14 46.32 25.25
N LEU A 836 -28.99 46.69 26.21
CA LEU A 836 -30.44 46.48 26.11
C LEU A 836 -31.13 47.27 24.97
N THR A 837 -30.41 48.18 24.28
CA THR A 837 -30.95 48.86 23.08
C THR A 837 -30.70 48.06 21.80
N GLY A 838 -29.99 46.92 21.88
CA GLY A 838 -29.60 46.10 20.74
C GLY A 838 -28.34 46.60 20.02
N ARG A 839 -27.63 47.58 20.59
CA ARG A 839 -26.35 48.04 20.07
C ARG A 839 -25.24 47.07 20.48
N GLN A 840 -24.43 46.62 19.52
CA GLN A 840 -23.24 45.81 19.81
C GLN A 840 -22.25 46.62 20.66
N VAL A 841 -21.77 45.99 21.71
CA VAL A 841 -20.82 46.53 22.68
C VAL A 841 -19.43 45.90 22.47
N ARG A 842 -19.39 44.59 22.20
CA ARG A 842 -18.14 43.86 21.96
C ARG A 842 -18.34 42.61 21.12
N THR A 843 -17.36 42.26 20.29
CA THR A 843 -17.21 40.87 19.80
C THR A 843 -16.25 40.13 20.73
N LEU A 844 -16.74 39.09 21.42
CA LEU A 844 -15.91 38.21 22.23
C LEU A 844 -15.22 37.17 21.33
N TYR A 845 -16.01 36.45 20.52
CA TYR A 845 -15.48 35.42 19.64
C TYR A 845 -16.10 35.49 18.25
N GLN A 846 -15.31 35.16 17.24
CA GLN A 846 -15.72 34.93 15.87
C GLN A 846 -14.70 33.97 15.24
N GLY A 847 -15.15 32.83 14.76
CA GLY A 847 -14.29 31.76 14.24
C GLY A 847 -15.07 30.58 13.68
N ALA A 848 -14.37 29.56 13.23
CA ALA A 848 -14.96 28.32 12.71
C ALA A 848 -14.69 27.16 13.68
N ASP A 849 -15.75 26.67 14.33
CA ASP A 849 -15.69 25.66 15.39
C ASP A 849 -16.25 24.30 14.91
N LEU A 850 -15.94 23.23 15.64
CA LEU A 850 -16.49 21.88 15.45
C LEU A 850 -17.45 21.55 16.62
N SER A 851 -18.11 20.39 16.57
CA SER A 851 -18.85 19.89 17.74
C SER A 851 -17.92 19.70 18.95
N GLY A 852 -18.29 20.25 20.11
CA GLY A 852 -17.41 20.30 21.28
C GLY A 852 -17.89 21.26 22.37
N HIS A 853 -17.17 21.31 23.49
CA HIS A 853 -17.37 22.25 24.60
C HIS A 853 -16.38 23.42 24.51
N TYR A 854 -16.89 24.65 24.66
CA TYR A 854 -16.14 25.88 24.51
C TYR A 854 -16.32 26.76 25.75
N ASP A 855 -15.22 27.29 26.30
CA ASP A 855 -15.24 28.21 27.43
C ASP A 855 -14.01 29.15 27.44
N ALA A 856 -13.89 29.99 28.47
CA ALA A 856 -12.76 30.90 28.65
C ALA A 856 -11.38 30.23 28.77
N ARG A 857 -11.30 28.90 28.97
CA ARG A 857 -10.04 28.13 29.01
C ARG A 857 -9.65 27.63 27.62
N THR A 858 -10.62 27.17 26.83
CA THR A 858 -10.36 26.74 25.44
C THR A 858 -10.22 27.93 24.48
N VAL A 859 -10.95 29.01 24.74
CA VAL A 859 -10.90 30.28 23.98
C VAL A 859 -10.87 31.44 24.97
N SER A 860 -9.69 31.99 25.23
CA SER A 860 -9.47 33.06 26.23
C SER A 860 -10.35 34.30 26.05
N LYS A 861 -10.80 34.59 24.82
CA LYS A 861 -11.73 35.70 24.53
C LYS A 861 -13.17 35.47 25.00
N LEU A 862 -13.53 34.25 25.44
CA LEU A 862 -14.80 33.94 26.08
C LEU A 862 -14.84 34.36 27.56
N ALA A 863 -13.82 35.05 28.08
CA ALA A 863 -13.94 35.88 29.28
C ALA A 863 -14.23 37.34 28.90
N TRP A 864 -15.25 37.95 29.51
CA TRP A 864 -15.55 39.37 29.36
C TRP A 864 -15.20 40.16 30.61
N ASP A 865 -14.36 41.18 30.45
CA ASP A 865 -13.79 42.08 31.47
C ASP A 865 -14.58 43.40 31.64
N GLY A 866 -15.80 43.48 31.11
CA GLY A 866 -16.64 44.67 31.19
C GLY A 866 -16.17 45.83 30.30
N ARG A 867 -15.32 45.58 29.29
CA ARG A 867 -14.90 46.59 28.31
C ARG A 867 -15.56 46.40 26.95
N ASP A 868 -15.76 47.49 26.22
CA ASP A 868 -16.21 47.49 24.82
C ASP A 868 -15.08 47.20 23.82
N ASP A 869 -15.39 47.14 22.52
CA ASP A 869 -14.41 46.94 21.43
C ASP A 869 -13.32 48.05 21.36
N THR A 870 -13.47 49.18 22.07
CA THR A 870 -12.46 50.25 22.17
C THR A 870 -11.58 50.14 23.42
N GLY A 871 -11.85 49.16 24.29
CA GLY A 871 -11.18 48.97 25.58
C GLY A 871 -11.72 49.86 26.70
N ALA A 872 -12.76 50.65 26.45
CA ALA A 872 -13.42 51.48 27.46
C ALA A 872 -14.36 50.63 28.34
N MET A 873 -14.39 50.91 29.64
CA MET A 873 -15.28 50.21 30.57
C MET A 873 -16.74 50.61 30.32
N VAL A 874 -17.63 49.63 30.26
CA VAL A 874 -19.05 49.85 29.96
C VAL A 874 -19.81 50.29 31.22
N PRO A 875 -20.83 51.16 31.12
CA PRO A 875 -21.60 51.60 32.27
C PRO A 875 -22.24 50.45 33.06
N PRO A 876 -22.43 50.56 34.39
CA PRO A 876 -23.17 49.56 35.17
C PRO A 876 -24.58 49.36 34.61
N GLY A 877 -25.00 48.10 34.49
CA GLY A 877 -26.27 47.74 33.84
C GLY A 877 -26.34 46.28 33.43
N LEU A 878 -27.43 45.93 32.75
CA LEU A 878 -27.63 44.61 32.14
C LEU A 878 -27.22 44.64 30.67
N TYR A 879 -26.55 43.57 30.25
CA TYR A 879 -26.09 43.32 28.89
C TYR A 879 -26.56 41.93 28.44
N LEU A 880 -26.56 41.72 27.13
CA LEU A 880 -26.93 40.45 26.50
C LEU A 880 -25.70 39.84 25.83
N ILE A 881 -25.31 38.64 26.28
CA ILE A 881 -24.39 37.77 25.54
C ILE A 881 -25.22 37.01 24.52
N SER A 882 -24.89 37.19 23.25
CA SER A 882 -25.49 36.55 22.08
C SER A 882 -24.52 35.51 21.53
N LEU A 883 -25.00 34.28 21.35
CA LEU A 883 -24.31 33.19 20.67
C LEU A 883 -25.07 32.86 19.37
N LEU A 884 -24.35 32.88 18.25
CA LEU A 884 -24.82 32.47 16.93
C LEU A 884 -23.94 31.33 16.41
N VAL A 885 -24.55 30.28 15.87
CA VAL A 885 -23.86 29.18 15.16
C VAL A 885 -24.57 28.98 13.82
N ASP A 886 -23.82 29.02 12.73
CA ASP A 886 -24.34 28.89 11.36
C ASP A 886 -23.93 27.53 10.77
N GLY A 887 -24.84 26.56 10.83
CA GLY A 887 -24.62 25.18 10.40
C GLY A 887 -25.32 24.83 9.10
N ASP A 888 -24.77 23.86 8.37
CA ASP A 888 -25.16 23.39 7.04
C ASP A 888 -26.67 23.25 6.79
N ALA A 889 -27.43 22.86 7.81
CA ALA A 889 -28.86 22.64 7.74
C ALA A 889 -29.69 23.77 8.38
N ARG A 890 -29.14 24.50 9.36
CA ARG A 890 -29.84 25.51 10.17
C ARG A 890 -28.86 26.49 10.83
N GLN A 891 -29.21 27.78 10.81
CA GLN A 891 -28.63 28.78 11.69
C GLN A 891 -29.39 28.80 13.03
N THR A 892 -28.69 28.82 14.17
CA THR A 892 -29.30 28.83 15.50
C THR A 892 -28.76 30.00 16.33
N HIS A 893 -29.63 30.66 17.09
CA HIS A 893 -29.30 31.85 17.90
C HIS A 893 -29.82 31.72 19.33
N ARG A 894 -29.00 32.06 20.33
CA ARG A 894 -29.41 32.13 21.75
C ARG A 894 -28.81 33.36 22.43
N ALA A 895 -29.51 33.86 23.46
CA ALA A 895 -29.03 34.97 24.28
C ALA A 895 -29.13 34.66 25.79
N ARG A 896 -28.21 35.23 26.57
CA ARG A 896 -28.16 35.20 28.04
C ARG A 896 -27.90 36.60 28.58
N THR A 897 -28.47 36.93 29.73
CA THR A 897 -28.22 38.20 30.43
C THR A 897 -26.97 38.12 31.30
N VAL A 898 -26.21 39.20 31.36
CA VAL A 898 -25.12 39.41 32.31
C VAL A 898 -25.21 40.82 32.89
N GLY A 899 -24.95 40.97 34.18
CA GLY A 899 -24.89 42.25 34.88
C GLY A 899 -23.45 42.74 35.06
N VAL A 900 -23.23 44.02 34.77
CA VAL A 900 -22.01 44.75 35.16
C VAL A 900 -22.38 45.66 36.33
N ALA A 901 -21.66 45.56 37.43
CA ALA A 901 -21.83 46.43 38.60
C ALA A 901 -20.46 46.87 39.12
N TYR A 902 -20.32 48.12 39.58
CA TYR A 902 -19.14 48.65 40.28
C TYR A 902 -19.49 50.02 40.90
#